data_AF-A0A9R0I7S4-F1
#
_entry.id   AF-A0A9R0I7S4-F1
#
_cell.length_a   1.000
_cell.length_b   1.000
_cell.length_c   1.000
_cell.angle_alpha   90.00
_cell.angle_beta   90.00
_cell.angle_gamma   90.00
#
_symmetry.space_group_name_H-M   'P 1'
#
loop_
_entity.id
_entity.type
_entity.pdbx_description
1 polymer ?
#
loop_
_entity_poly.entity_id
_entity_poly.type
_entity_poly.pdbx_seq_one_letter_code
_entity_poly.pdbx_strand_id
1 'polypeptide(L)'
;MLKGRESLRRIIGKRRRVLPNLPRILSSSPTSSSNSLKNGNDKLIIHDSAITNADSNSIDVVSEAVDTSNDFVTCPVCSSQIRGDDRTVNSHLDFCLVKGTKRKLSQRTLLQFSFSSKLKSSKCANEGVHAETSVIQDCDPTKDDLPQLTSISTDEVTCAKSQGEMTRPQDGTSSESSLALESVTEHAESSEKNIGVDNNDEIVYSYSVPLESGAPNFDVEGILTELSEMALETYIVGRKYVDTAEVVSGACICFLRDPTNIKDQNAIKVVSPDSDSGRVLGFLPRELAQHLSPLIDKYQLNFKGVITSVPKNSLDIVPVEIMCLNAASCNDVEKDDVPMLKSLCVNIFRLMKSGKICPSTPIKYQENFRLMMEGALKGNLCLFTDAEKLFLDSFSSMSDDSQRLFVRLYTRKGPWFRISSFSYPEILDYQQAVNELSEASYACSFGHKSEVNDNDMEELLNVLTVNELSEILKILKKVILQDSKIVLRKKELIALLYSSYKDGLCPLLPSLIADRTATCVRISPFAESLLWRVQRLFFLDGEQDLSSFLLVDLQILKYPEYKCTISCPVFCSRNDLLAYEEAIEVAQVMDQSLDEGNSKLVLQCIEIAEYQLSSYFKMKNQALPLESEAPFLQRFSAAWVNSKVVLLGVSFHEQERRYQDAIKLLKLLLNCYTSDGRRGYWTLRLSIDLEHTGCIEESLSVAEDGVLDPWVRAGSRMALQRRVIRLGKPPRRWKAPSYAASVKRKITEVQIHGRPLNGKVGTKSRFYGEDGEQCGVEELALQFYAGEGGGWQGVHAESGIWLTIYGLLMWDVIFSDVPNTFRTKFQNSPLDMDSDSFYDTRKTIIEPQLQNIHEGMAEAILIMSWELHQGTLCRGVNWERNSLSELRAAVTCIGGPCLANLCRLLAQDYRSWTSGMPDLLLWRFNGDYKGEAKLVEVKGPKDRLSEQQRAWLLILMDCGFTAEVCKVNPPLQQ
;
A
#
# COMPACT_ATOMS: atom_id res chain seq x y z
N MET A 1 10.84 -7.28 -10.19
CA MET A 1 10.53 -8.60 -9.57
C MET A 1 11.13 -8.66 -8.16
N LEU A 2 10.31 -8.90 -7.12
CA LEU A 2 10.83 -9.22 -5.78
C LEU A 2 11.47 -10.61 -5.76
N LYS A 3 12.62 -10.74 -5.09
CA LYS A 3 13.38 -12.00 -4.99
C LYS A 3 13.68 -12.33 -3.53
N GLY A 4 13.79 -13.62 -3.21
CA GLY A 4 14.03 -14.10 -1.85
C GLY A 4 13.00 -13.58 -0.83
N ARG A 5 13.51 -13.03 0.27
CA ARG A 5 12.79 -12.80 1.54
C ARG A 5 11.60 -11.85 1.44
N GLU A 6 11.69 -10.78 0.63
CA GLU A 6 10.59 -9.82 0.47
C GLU A 6 9.34 -10.46 -0.18
N SER A 7 9.55 -11.39 -1.12
CA SER A 7 8.48 -12.15 -1.77
C SER A 7 7.76 -13.12 -0.83
N LEU A 8 8.37 -13.50 0.29
CA LEU A 8 7.73 -14.22 1.39
C LEU A 8 7.02 -13.25 2.33
N ARG A 9 7.67 -12.14 2.72
CA ARG A 9 7.08 -11.10 3.58
C ARG A 9 5.73 -10.57 3.06
N ARG A 10 5.55 -10.39 1.74
CA ARG A 10 4.24 -10.04 1.16
C ARG A 10 3.16 -11.11 1.34
N ILE A 11 3.50 -12.39 1.25
CA ILE A 11 2.53 -13.48 1.48
C ILE A 11 2.19 -13.59 2.96
N ILE A 12 3.19 -13.58 3.83
CA ILE A 12 3.03 -13.61 5.29
C ILE A 12 2.17 -12.43 5.75
N GLY A 13 2.47 -11.24 5.21
CA GLY A 13 1.81 -10.01 5.57
C GLY A 13 2.16 -9.57 6.99
N LYS A 14 1.14 -9.16 7.73
CA LYS A 14 1.19 -8.93 9.17
C LYS A 14 1.45 -10.27 9.89
N ARG A 15 2.69 -10.48 10.38
CA ARG A 15 3.07 -11.66 11.17
C ARG A 15 2.03 -11.93 12.28
N ARG A 16 1.45 -13.12 12.29
CA ARG A 16 0.48 -13.59 13.30
C ARG A 16 1.20 -13.84 14.62
N ARG A 17 0.49 -13.69 15.76
CA ARG A 17 1.03 -14.16 17.05
C ARG A 17 0.76 -15.65 17.19
N VAL A 18 -0.46 -16.07 16.86
CA VAL A 18 -0.89 -17.46 16.96
C VAL A 18 -0.51 -18.24 15.71
N LEU A 19 0.29 -19.28 15.93
CA LEU A 19 0.72 -20.26 14.95
C LEU A 19 0.30 -21.67 15.42
N PRO A 20 -0.94 -22.14 15.12
CA PRO A 20 -1.45 -23.42 15.60
C PRO A 20 -0.57 -24.62 15.21
N ASN A 21 0.18 -24.53 14.11
CA ASN A 21 1.08 -25.59 13.65
C ASN A 21 2.51 -25.45 14.19
N LEU A 22 2.85 -24.38 14.92
CA LEU A 22 4.20 -24.16 15.47
C LEU A 22 4.70 -25.33 16.34
N PRO A 23 3.91 -25.96 17.23
CA PRO A 23 4.37 -27.14 17.96
C PRO A 23 4.78 -28.28 17.02
N ARG A 24 4.08 -28.46 15.90
CA ARG A 24 4.40 -29.46 14.87
C ARG A 24 5.73 -29.12 14.19
N ILE A 25 5.88 -27.87 13.73
CA ILE A 25 7.08 -27.32 13.06
C ILE A 25 8.33 -27.43 13.96
N LEU A 26 8.18 -27.20 15.28
CA LEU A 26 9.26 -27.36 16.26
C LEU A 26 9.56 -28.84 16.56
N SER A 27 8.53 -29.71 16.58
CA SER A 27 8.66 -31.14 16.88
C SER A 27 9.25 -31.97 15.74
N SER A 28 9.14 -31.52 14.49
CA SER A 28 9.77 -32.15 13.32
C SER A 28 11.28 -31.97 13.36
N SER A 29 11.94 -32.82 14.14
CA SER A 29 13.39 -32.97 14.15
C SER A 29 13.88 -33.53 12.80
N PRO A 30 15.11 -33.18 12.37
CA PRO A 30 15.66 -33.60 11.08
C PRO A 30 15.97 -35.09 11.10
N THR A 31 15.01 -35.93 10.72
CA THR A 31 15.25 -37.36 10.49
C THR A 31 16.04 -37.52 9.19
N SER A 32 17.37 -37.63 9.32
CA SER A 32 18.30 -37.86 8.22
C SER A 32 17.93 -39.13 7.44
N SER A 33 17.23 -38.97 6.32
CA SER A 33 16.74 -40.08 5.49
C SER A 33 17.84 -40.68 4.60
N SER A 34 18.98 -41.02 5.21
CA SER A 34 20.12 -41.67 4.56
C SER A 34 19.88 -43.17 4.38
N ASN A 35 18.84 -43.53 3.63
CA ASN A 35 18.62 -44.90 3.16
C ASN A 35 19.61 -45.23 2.03
N SER A 36 20.88 -45.42 2.40
CA SER A 36 21.90 -45.92 1.50
C SER A 36 21.62 -47.38 1.12
N LEU A 37 21.42 -47.64 -0.17
CA LEU A 37 21.46 -48.99 -0.73
C LEU A 37 22.85 -49.59 -0.47
N LYS A 38 22.88 -50.73 0.25
CA LYS A 38 24.12 -51.45 0.54
C LYS A 38 24.74 -52.02 -0.72
N ASN A 39 26.05 -51.84 -0.91
CA ASN A 39 26.93 -52.82 -1.57
C ASN A 39 28.41 -52.44 -1.37
N GLY A 40 29.27 -53.46 -1.35
CA GLY A 40 30.74 -53.29 -1.45
C GLY A 40 31.46 -53.09 -0.11
N ASN A 41 32.28 -54.08 0.25
CA ASN A 41 33.28 -53.97 1.31
C ASN A 41 34.33 -52.90 0.96
N ASP A 42 34.93 -52.22 1.94
CA ASP A 42 36.24 -52.68 2.42
C ASP A 42 36.63 -52.13 3.82
N LYS A 43 37.79 -52.60 4.29
CA LYS A 43 38.36 -52.58 5.65
C LYS A 43 38.96 -51.26 6.15
N LEU A 44 38.81 -51.04 7.47
CA LEU A 44 39.79 -50.46 8.43
C LEU A 44 40.26 -48.99 8.16
N ILE A 45 40.76 -48.20 9.12
CA ILE A 45 41.11 -48.40 10.54
C ILE A 45 40.73 -47.12 11.33
N ILE A 46 40.47 -47.22 12.63
CA ILE A 46 40.34 -46.05 13.54
C ILE A 46 41.72 -45.71 14.11
N HIS A 47 42.04 -44.42 14.20
CA HIS A 47 43.05 -43.96 15.15
C HIS A 47 42.65 -42.63 15.80
N ASP A 48 42.15 -42.73 17.03
CA ASP A 48 42.18 -41.62 17.98
C ASP A 48 43.61 -41.42 18.49
N SER A 49 43.97 -40.15 18.72
CA SER A 49 45.00 -39.76 19.69
C SER A 49 44.79 -38.31 20.13
N ALA A 50 44.13 -38.13 21.28
CA ALA A 50 44.20 -36.87 22.01
C ALA A 50 45.58 -36.74 22.69
N ILE A 51 46.00 -35.50 23.05
CA ILE A 51 46.72 -35.19 24.31
C ILE A 51 46.93 -33.67 24.49
N THR A 52 46.28 -33.14 25.55
CA THR A 52 46.64 -32.02 26.47
C THR A 52 47.33 -30.71 26.02
N ASN A 53 46.77 -29.59 26.52
CA ASN A 53 47.41 -28.44 27.22
C ASN A 53 48.54 -27.64 26.49
N ALA A 54 48.82 -26.35 26.78
CA ALA A 54 48.47 -25.48 27.91
C ALA A 54 48.50 -23.98 27.52
N ASP A 55 48.07 -23.10 28.44
CA ASP A 55 48.52 -21.70 28.63
C ASP A 55 48.36 -20.66 27.48
N SER A 56 48.49 -19.34 27.70
CA SER A 56 47.99 -18.45 28.77
C SER A 56 48.13 -16.98 28.28
N ASN A 57 47.43 -16.02 28.93
CA ASN A 57 47.59 -14.56 28.76
C ASN A 57 47.17 -13.99 27.36
N SER A 58 46.81 -12.71 27.20
CA SER A 58 46.44 -11.64 28.15
C SER A 58 45.44 -10.69 27.47
N ILE A 59 44.56 -10.06 28.23
CA ILE A 59 43.64 -9.01 27.73
C ILE A 59 44.12 -7.66 28.26
N ASP A 60 44.56 -6.78 27.37
CA ASP A 60 44.75 -5.36 27.69
C ASP A 60 43.43 -4.59 27.60
N VAL A 61 43.23 -3.69 28.55
CA VAL A 61 42.02 -2.84 28.64
C VAL A 61 42.38 -1.42 28.23
N VAL A 62 41.63 -0.86 27.29
CA VAL A 62 41.62 0.59 27.02
C VAL A 62 40.22 1.10 27.30
N SER A 63 40.11 2.08 28.19
CA SER A 63 38.84 2.69 28.60
C SER A 63 38.56 3.98 27.82
N GLU A 64 37.38 4.08 27.23
CA GLU A 64 36.81 5.36 26.79
C GLU A 64 35.84 5.90 27.85
N ALA A 65 35.84 7.22 28.04
CA ALA A 65 35.09 7.89 29.10
C ALA A 65 33.63 8.16 28.69
N VAL A 66 32.73 8.17 29.67
CA VAL A 66 31.33 8.56 29.46
C VAL A 66 31.20 10.07 29.58
N ASP A 67 30.99 10.75 28.46
CA ASP A 67 30.63 12.17 28.44
C ASP A 67 29.11 12.35 28.58
N THR A 68 28.65 13.48 29.14
CA THR A 68 27.27 13.62 29.63
C THR A 68 26.46 14.77 29.02
N SER A 69 25.23 14.41 28.62
CA SER A 69 24.08 15.30 28.39
C SER A 69 24.22 16.43 27.37
N ASN A 70 23.67 16.20 26.17
CA ASN A 70 22.70 17.11 25.56
C ASN A 70 21.91 16.33 24.49
N ASP A 71 20.81 15.70 24.90
CA ASP A 71 19.96 14.93 23.98
C ASP A 71 19.25 15.88 23.01
N PHE A 72 19.81 16.01 21.80
CA PHE A 72 19.12 16.58 20.65
C PHE A 72 18.54 15.47 19.79
N VAL A 73 17.23 15.57 19.50
CA VAL A 73 16.47 14.63 18.68
C VAL A 73 16.21 15.27 17.33
N THR A 74 16.64 14.60 16.26
CA THR A 74 16.45 15.08 14.89
C THR A 74 14.99 14.92 14.46
N CYS A 75 14.34 16.02 14.05
CA CYS A 75 12.96 16.04 13.56
C CYS A 75 12.81 15.13 12.32
N PRO A 76 11.94 14.11 12.34
CA PRO A 76 11.72 13.24 11.17
C PRO A 76 11.08 13.97 9.98
N VAL A 77 10.41 15.11 10.21
CA VAL A 77 9.68 15.86 9.18
C VAL A 77 10.61 16.86 8.46
N CYS A 78 11.31 17.73 9.19
CA CYS A 78 12.14 18.81 8.63
C CYS A 78 13.66 18.64 8.87
N SER A 79 14.09 17.62 9.63
CA SER A 79 15.49 17.32 9.97
C SER A 79 16.23 18.37 10.83
N SER A 80 15.53 19.33 11.44
CA SER A 80 16.10 20.18 12.51
C SER A 80 16.48 19.37 13.75
N GLN A 81 17.53 19.77 14.47
CA GLN A 81 17.81 19.25 15.81
C GLN A 81 16.95 19.97 16.85
N ILE A 82 16.06 19.23 17.53
CA ILE A 82 15.21 19.72 18.62
C ILE A 82 15.83 19.25 19.95
N ARG A 83 15.64 19.96 21.07
CA ARG A 83 15.95 19.38 22.38
C ARG A 83 15.02 18.20 22.66
N GLY A 84 15.52 17.16 23.34
CA GLY A 84 14.81 15.91 23.59
C GLY A 84 13.72 15.97 24.66
N ASP A 85 13.29 17.16 25.09
CA ASP A 85 12.14 17.27 25.99
C ASP A 85 10.83 17.11 25.20
N ASP A 86 9.98 16.19 25.67
CA ASP A 86 8.76 15.73 24.99
C ASP A 86 7.84 16.90 24.57
N ARG A 87 7.89 18.02 25.29
CA ARG A 87 7.07 19.20 24.99
C ARG A 87 7.56 20.00 23.79
N THR A 88 8.88 20.23 23.64
CA THR A 88 9.41 20.90 22.43
C THR A 88 9.38 19.99 21.22
N VAL A 89 9.68 18.69 21.38
CA VAL A 89 9.61 17.71 20.28
C VAL A 89 8.21 17.64 19.67
N ASN A 90 7.17 17.46 20.48
CA ASN A 90 5.80 17.38 19.98
C ASN A 90 5.33 18.74 19.39
N SER A 91 5.58 19.87 20.07
CA SER A 91 5.18 21.19 19.54
C SER A 91 5.83 21.52 18.19
N HIS A 92 7.09 21.11 17.98
CA HIS A 92 7.80 21.28 16.73
C HIS A 92 7.31 20.29 15.65
N LEU A 93 7.00 19.04 16.02
CA LEU A 93 6.38 18.07 15.12
C LEU A 93 5.03 18.56 14.62
N ASP A 94 4.15 19.03 15.51
CA ASP A 94 2.84 19.58 15.15
C ASP A 94 2.99 20.77 14.20
N PHE A 95 3.91 21.69 14.48
CA PHE A 95 4.22 22.82 13.60
C PHE A 95 4.71 22.38 12.21
N CYS A 96 5.55 21.35 12.12
CA CYS A 96 6.01 20.82 10.83
C CYS A 96 4.92 20.06 10.07
N LEU A 97 4.05 19.32 10.76
CA LEU A 97 2.90 18.63 10.17
C LEU A 97 1.86 19.64 9.65
N VAL A 98 1.59 20.71 10.40
CA VAL A 98 0.72 21.83 9.98
C VAL A 98 1.31 22.57 8.77
N LYS A 99 2.64 22.72 8.68
CA LYS A 99 3.32 23.29 7.49
C LYS A 99 3.43 22.34 6.29
N GLY A 100 2.91 21.11 6.39
CA GLY A 100 2.74 20.23 5.23
C GLY A 100 4.05 19.77 4.56
N THR A 101 5.18 19.75 5.26
CA THR A 101 6.47 19.29 4.70
C THR A 101 6.47 17.77 4.47
N LYS A 102 6.04 17.37 3.26
CA LYS A 102 5.76 15.97 2.89
C LYS A 102 7.01 15.07 2.89
N ARG A 103 7.15 14.25 3.92
CA ARG A 103 7.83 12.94 3.85
C ARG A 103 6.84 11.81 4.17
N LYS A 104 6.99 10.67 3.49
CA LYS A 104 6.09 9.51 3.64
C LYS A 104 6.25 8.84 5.01
N LEU A 105 5.49 9.30 5.99
CA LEU A 105 5.18 8.51 7.19
C LEU A 105 4.37 7.28 6.76
N SER A 106 4.78 6.09 7.23
CA SER A 106 4.05 4.85 6.91
C SER A 106 2.67 4.84 7.60
N GLN A 107 1.71 4.07 7.04
CA GLN A 107 0.39 3.84 7.68
C GLN A 107 0.50 3.42 9.16
N ARG A 108 1.58 2.71 9.51
CA ARG A 108 1.89 2.25 10.87
C ARG A 108 2.17 3.38 11.87
N THR A 109 2.58 4.56 11.40
CA THR A 109 3.04 5.68 12.23
C THR A 109 1.88 6.58 12.71
N LEU A 110 0.82 6.71 11.91
CA LEU A 110 -0.34 7.56 12.23
C LEU A 110 -1.25 6.99 13.34
N LEU A 111 -1.12 5.70 13.68
CA LEU A 111 -2.01 4.97 14.60
C LEU A 111 -1.36 4.56 15.93
N GLN A 112 -0.21 5.15 16.31
CA GLN A 112 0.56 4.72 17.50
C GLN A 112 0.84 5.81 18.54
N PHE A 113 0.31 7.01 18.39
CA PHE A 113 0.44 8.07 19.40
C PHE A 113 -0.72 8.05 20.40
N SER A 114 -0.41 7.75 21.66
CA SER A 114 -1.32 7.85 22.79
C SER A 114 -0.54 8.25 24.05
N PHE A 115 -0.40 9.55 24.29
CA PHE A 115 0.25 10.09 25.50
C PHE A 115 -0.79 10.60 26.49
N SER A 116 -0.97 9.85 27.59
CA SER A 116 -1.81 10.27 28.71
C SER A 116 -1.10 11.31 29.57
N SER A 117 -1.69 12.49 29.73
CA SER A 117 -1.16 13.53 30.62
C SER A 117 -1.12 13.06 32.08
N LYS A 118 0.04 13.18 32.75
CA LYS A 118 0.14 13.09 34.21
C LYS A 118 0.69 14.40 34.79
N LEU A 119 -0.23 15.30 35.14
CA LEU A 119 0.04 16.40 36.04
C LEU A 119 0.21 15.87 37.48
N LYS A 120 1.24 16.33 38.18
CA LYS A 120 1.34 16.52 39.65
C LYS A 120 2.73 17.11 39.95
N SER A 121 2.90 18.43 40.07
CA SER A 121 2.47 19.34 41.15
C SER A 121 3.49 19.46 42.30
N SER A 122 4.18 20.61 42.31
CA SER A 122 4.75 21.33 43.47
C SER A 122 5.69 20.61 44.46
N LYS A 123 6.89 21.18 44.62
CA LYS A 123 7.22 21.98 45.82
C LYS A 123 8.29 23.04 45.49
N CYS A 124 8.31 24.13 46.27
CA CYS A 124 9.13 25.32 46.02
C CYS A 124 10.36 25.39 46.94
N ALA A 125 11.46 25.96 46.42
CA ALA A 125 12.53 26.73 47.11
C ALA A 125 13.70 26.90 46.12
N ASN A 126 14.49 27.99 46.09
CA ASN A 126 14.37 29.35 46.64
C ASN A 126 15.34 30.26 45.86
N GLU A 127 15.16 31.59 45.91
CA GLU A 127 16.13 32.66 45.50
C GLU A 127 16.64 32.62 44.04
N GLY A 128 16.75 33.73 43.29
CA GLY A 128 17.64 34.89 43.52
C GLY A 128 18.92 34.69 42.67
N VAL A 129 19.44 35.63 41.86
CA VAL A 129 19.49 37.10 41.98
C VAL A 129 20.02 37.71 40.64
N HIS A 130 19.65 38.97 40.30
CA HIS A 130 20.21 39.93 39.29
C HIS A 130 20.56 39.45 37.85
N ALA A 131 20.04 40.06 36.76
CA ALA A 131 20.32 41.40 36.14
C ALA A 131 21.54 41.39 35.18
N GLU A 132 21.71 42.23 34.14
CA GLU A 132 20.95 43.41 33.67
C GLU A 132 21.31 43.79 32.20
N THR A 133 20.47 44.56 31.49
CA THR A 133 20.78 45.40 30.27
C THR A 133 21.38 44.78 28.98
N SER A 134 21.47 45.47 27.83
CA SER A 134 20.49 46.14 26.93
C SER A 134 21.23 46.90 25.79
N VAL A 135 20.51 47.53 24.83
CA VAL A 135 21.00 48.42 23.73
C VAL A 135 21.64 47.64 22.53
N ILE A 136 21.26 47.71 21.24
CA ILE A 136 20.54 48.65 20.31
C ILE A 136 21.49 49.50 19.42
N GLN A 137 21.00 49.85 18.21
CA GLN A 137 21.49 50.83 17.20
C GLN A 137 22.33 50.20 16.06
N ASP A 138 21.89 50.06 14.80
CA ASP A 138 21.23 50.94 13.79
C ASP A 138 22.20 51.85 13.00
N CYS A 139 22.27 51.67 11.66
CA CYS A 139 22.13 52.70 10.60
C CYS A 139 22.46 52.18 9.18
N ASP A 140 22.13 52.97 8.15
CA ASP A 140 21.94 52.57 6.73
C ASP A 140 22.82 53.40 5.73
N PRO A 141 22.40 53.77 4.49
CA PRO A 141 22.69 53.15 3.17
C PRO A 141 23.68 53.94 2.24
N THR A 142 23.94 53.46 1.00
CA THR A 142 23.73 54.19 -0.32
C THR A 142 24.44 53.60 -1.58
N LYS A 143 23.72 53.59 -2.74
CA LYS A 143 24.08 53.99 -4.16
C LYS A 143 25.36 53.45 -4.88
N ASP A 144 25.55 53.46 -6.21
CA ASP A 144 24.81 53.87 -7.47
C ASP A 144 25.41 53.13 -8.73
N ASP A 145 24.97 53.47 -9.96
CA ASP A 145 25.67 53.43 -11.28
C ASP A 145 25.74 52.18 -12.24
N LEU A 146 26.15 52.47 -13.50
CA LEU A 146 26.17 51.69 -14.77
C LEU A 146 27.21 52.36 -15.75
N PRO A 147 27.23 52.35 -17.13
CA PRO A 147 26.56 51.59 -18.23
C PRO A 147 27.49 51.14 -19.43
N GLN A 148 26.88 50.74 -20.58
CA GLN A 148 27.29 50.97 -22.01
C GLN A 148 28.21 50.03 -22.85
N LEU A 149 27.73 49.78 -24.11
CA LEU A 149 28.43 49.61 -25.43
C LEU A 149 29.31 48.34 -25.69
N THR A 150 29.62 47.85 -26.91
CA THR A 150 29.46 48.26 -28.35
C THR A 150 29.51 46.96 -29.25
N SER A 151 28.61 46.67 -30.22
CA SER A 151 28.53 47.01 -31.68
C SER A 151 29.28 46.11 -32.72
N ILE A 152 28.81 46.11 -33.99
CA ILE A 152 29.44 45.63 -35.28
C ILE A 152 29.28 44.12 -35.64
N SER A 153 29.09 43.65 -36.90
CA SER A 153 28.27 44.04 -38.09
C SER A 153 28.35 42.96 -39.21
N THR A 154 27.46 43.00 -40.24
CA THR A 154 27.64 42.53 -41.65
C THR A 154 27.91 41.00 -41.91
N ASP A 155 27.53 40.36 -43.04
CA ASP A 155 26.97 40.82 -44.33
C ASP A 155 26.07 39.75 -45.03
N GLU A 156 25.50 40.09 -46.20
CA GLU A 156 24.54 39.29 -47.01
C GLU A 156 25.15 38.15 -47.87
N VAL A 157 24.29 37.29 -48.48
CA VAL A 157 24.27 36.99 -49.95
C VAL A 157 23.08 36.08 -50.34
N THR A 158 22.72 36.05 -51.64
CA THR A 158 21.38 35.71 -52.16
C THR A 158 21.19 34.35 -52.87
N CYS A 159 19.98 33.79 -52.74
CA CYS A 159 19.10 33.21 -53.79
C CYS A 159 19.63 32.19 -54.83
N ALA A 160 18.92 31.06 -54.95
CA ALA A 160 18.71 30.34 -56.22
C ALA A 160 17.35 29.61 -56.25
N LYS A 161 16.78 29.38 -57.45
CA LYS A 161 15.55 28.60 -57.69
C LYS A 161 15.85 27.38 -58.58
N SER A 162 15.09 26.31 -58.43
CA SER A 162 14.76 25.40 -59.55
C SER A 162 13.44 24.65 -59.30
N GLN A 163 12.62 24.52 -60.34
CA GLN A 163 11.42 23.66 -60.38
C GLN A 163 11.76 22.33 -61.06
N GLY A 164 10.89 21.33 -60.91
CA GLY A 164 10.93 20.08 -61.67
C GLY A 164 9.61 19.31 -61.56
N GLU A 165 8.82 19.31 -62.64
CA GLU A 165 7.53 18.62 -62.74
C GLU A 165 7.61 17.31 -63.54
N MET A 166 6.57 16.47 -63.40
CA MET A 166 6.18 15.36 -64.29
C MET A 166 7.15 14.15 -64.33
N THR A 167 6.73 12.89 -64.46
CA THR A 167 5.59 12.31 -65.21
C THR A 167 4.98 11.04 -64.56
N ARG A 168 3.72 10.70 -64.89
CA ARG A 168 3.15 9.32 -64.89
C ARG A 168 3.23 8.72 -66.31
N PRO A 169 3.27 7.38 -66.48
CA PRO A 169 2.08 6.55 -66.84
C PRO A 169 1.75 5.49 -65.75
N GLN A 170 0.55 4.90 -65.58
CA GLN A 170 -0.34 4.06 -66.44
C GLN A 170 0.23 2.66 -66.74
N ASP A 171 -0.52 1.54 -66.75
CA ASP A 171 -1.96 1.25 -66.46
C ASP A 171 -2.11 -0.07 -65.66
N GLY A 172 -3.20 -0.30 -64.90
CA GLY A 172 -4.34 -1.14 -65.31
C GLY A 172 -4.36 -2.46 -64.50
N THR A 173 -5.42 -3.23 -64.25
CA THR A 173 -6.88 -3.27 -64.58
C THR A 173 -7.56 -4.18 -63.50
N SER A 174 -8.87 -4.22 -63.21
CA SER A 174 -10.11 -3.64 -63.78
C SER A 174 -11.26 -3.56 -62.74
N SER A 175 -12.30 -2.78 -63.07
CA SER A 175 -13.76 -3.06 -62.91
C SER A 175 -14.40 -3.37 -61.53
N GLU A 176 -15.54 -2.78 -61.12
CA GLU A 176 -16.25 -1.58 -61.64
C GLU A 176 -17.35 -1.05 -60.67
N SER A 177 -18.06 0.01 -61.11
CA SER A 177 -19.24 0.71 -60.54
C SER A 177 -20.31 -0.18 -59.87
N SER A 178 -21.03 0.20 -58.80
CA SER A 178 -21.53 1.48 -58.23
C SER A 178 -22.95 1.94 -58.68
N LEU A 179 -23.65 2.61 -57.74
CA LEU A 179 -24.89 3.42 -57.87
C LEU A 179 -26.31 2.75 -57.87
N ALA A 180 -27.00 2.94 -56.73
CA ALA A 180 -28.24 3.74 -56.55
C ALA A 180 -29.69 3.21 -56.79
N LEU A 181 -30.57 3.68 -55.88
CA LEU A 181 -32.02 4.03 -55.96
C LEU A 181 -33.17 2.97 -56.10
N GLU A 182 -33.94 2.87 -55.00
CA GLU A 182 -35.42 3.09 -54.88
C GLU A 182 -36.52 2.16 -55.49
N SER A 183 -37.75 2.35 -54.97
CA SER A 183 -39.06 1.67 -55.23
C SER A 183 -39.18 0.20 -54.70
N VAL A 184 -40.12 -0.25 -53.84
CA VAL A 184 -41.57 0.05 -53.56
C VAL A 184 -42.48 -0.37 -54.73
N THR A 185 -43.68 -0.98 -54.64
CA THR A 185 -44.72 -1.32 -53.61
C THR A 185 -44.74 -2.83 -53.23
N GLU A 186 -45.73 -3.55 -52.65
CA GLU A 186 -47.18 -3.44 -52.26
C GLU A 186 -47.42 -4.12 -50.87
N HIS A 187 -48.26 -3.61 -49.94
CA HIS A 187 -49.71 -3.85 -49.66
C HIS A 187 -50.12 -5.30 -49.30
N ALA A 188 -50.95 -5.59 -48.27
CA ALA A 188 -51.55 -4.83 -47.14
C ALA A 188 -51.96 -5.86 -46.02
N GLU A 189 -52.61 -5.59 -44.85
CA GLU A 189 -53.50 -4.53 -44.34
C GLU A 189 -53.35 -4.30 -42.80
N SER A 190 -53.89 -3.18 -42.28
CA SER A 190 -54.26 -2.87 -40.87
C SER A 190 -53.24 -3.12 -39.72
N SER A 191 -52.73 -2.15 -38.93
CA SER A 191 -53.34 -1.02 -38.19
C SER A 191 -54.39 -1.44 -37.14
N GLU A 192 -54.43 -0.92 -35.91
CA GLU A 192 -54.09 0.45 -35.45
C GLU A 192 -53.19 0.46 -34.17
N LYS A 193 -52.12 1.28 -34.13
CA LYS A 193 -51.96 2.62 -33.49
C LYS A 193 -51.80 2.59 -31.95
N ASN A 194 -50.92 3.40 -31.31
CA ASN A 194 -50.07 4.48 -31.83
C ASN A 194 -48.74 4.60 -31.05
N ILE A 195 -47.77 5.36 -31.60
CA ILE A 195 -46.39 5.52 -31.09
C ILE A 195 -46.03 7.02 -30.97
N GLY A 196 -45.21 7.36 -29.97
CA GLY A 196 -44.39 8.58 -29.83
C GLY A 196 -43.45 8.36 -28.63
N VAL A 197 -42.11 8.51 -28.68
CA VAL A 197 -41.26 9.62 -29.16
C VAL A 197 -41.50 10.86 -28.27
N ASP A 198 -40.51 11.42 -27.55
CA ASP A 198 -39.08 11.57 -27.91
C ASP A 198 -38.07 11.57 -26.71
N ASN A 199 -36.78 11.60 -27.07
CA ASN A 199 -35.53 12.05 -26.41
C ASN A 199 -35.43 12.41 -24.89
N ASN A 200 -34.19 12.20 -24.39
CA ASN A 200 -33.52 12.74 -23.19
C ASN A 200 -34.02 12.32 -21.79
N ASP A 201 -33.07 11.92 -20.93
CA ASP A 201 -32.82 12.63 -19.67
C ASP A 201 -31.43 12.29 -19.07
N GLU A 202 -30.82 13.23 -18.35
CA GLU A 202 -29.57 13.01 -17.61
C GLU A 202 -29.86 12.25 -16.31
N ILE A 203 -29.19 11.11 -16.07
CA ILE A 203 -29.38 10.34 -14.82
C ILE A 203 -28.60 11.00 -13.66
N VAL A 204 -29.18 12.09 -13.15
CA VAL A 204 -28.87 12.64 -11.82
C VAL A 204 -29.31 11.61 -10.78
N TYR A 205 -28.41 11.23 -9.85
CA TYR A 205 -28.71 10.27 -8.79
C TYR A 205 -29.65 10.84 -7.71
N SER A 206 -30.95 10.94 -8.01
CA SER A 206 -31.99 11.23 -7.03
C SER A 206 -32.35 9.99 -6.20
N TYR A 207 -32.08 10.02 -4.90
CA TYR A 207 -32.53 8.98 -3.96
C TYR A 207 -34.05 9.06 -3.70
N SER A 208 -34.85 8.56 -4.63
CA SER A 208 -36.31 8.39 -4.49
C SER A 208 -36.66 6.94 -4.12
N VAL A 209 -36.68 6.64 -2.82
CA VAL A 209 -37.25 5.39 -2.29
C VAL A 209 -38.79 5.53 -2.22
N PRO A 210 -39.58 4.49 -2.55
CA PRO A 210 -41.05 4.59 -2.52
C PRO A 210 -41.61 5.03 -1.16
N LEU A 211 -42.71 5.78 -1.21
CA LEU A 211 -43.42 6.25 -0.02
C LEU A 211 -44.27 5.12 0.58
N GLU A 212 -43.85 4.58 1.73
CA GLU A 212 -44.70 3.67 2.50
C GLU A 212 -45.98 4.37 2.99
N SER A 213 -47.11 3.67 2.90
CA SER A 213 -48.46 4.22 3.13
C SER A 213 -48.79 4.42 4.62
N GLY A 214 -48.15 5.40 5.26
CA GLY A 214 -48.37 5.71 6.68
C GLY A 214 -48.18 7.16 7.12
N ALA A 215 -48.02 8.11 6.19
CA ALA A 215 -47.87 9.53 6.54
C ALA A 215 -49.23 10.18 6.87
N PRO A 216 -49.34 10.98 7.96
CA PRO A 216 -50.55 11.76 8.22
C PRO A 216 -50.78 12.82 7.15
N ASN A 217 -52.05 13.11 6.87
CA ASN A 217 -52.45 14.08 5.85
C ASN A 217 -52.39 15.52 6.40
N PHE A 218 -51.19 15.98 6.75
CA PHE A 218 -50.97 17.36 7.19
C PHE A 218 -51.13 18.36 6.05
N ASP A 219 -51.84 19.44 6.33
CA ASP A 219 -51.85 20.67 5.55
C ASP A 219 -50.55 21.47 5.77
N VAL A 220 -50.22 22.41 4.88
CA VAL A 220 -48.93 23.13 4.86
C VAL A 220 -48.72 23.94 6.14
N GLU A 221 -49.76 24.66 6.58
CA GLU A 221 -49.73 25.46 7.82
C GLU A 221 -49.45 24.57 9.05
N GLY A 222 -49.96 23.33 9.05
CA GLY A 222 -49.69 22.34 10.09
C GLY A 222 -48.22 21.88 10.11
N ILE A 223 -47.62 21.65 8.94
CA ILE A 223 -46.21 21.27 8.80
C ILE A 223 -45.28 22.41 9.24
N LEU A 224 -45.63 23.65 8.89
CA LEU A 224 -44.86 24.84 9.29
C LEU A 224 -45.00 25.14 10.79
N THR A 225 -46.17 24.85 11.39
CA THR A 225 -46.38 24.91 12.84
C THR A 225 -45.55 23.84 13.56
N GLU A 226 -45.60 22.58 13.12
CA GLU A 226 -44.80 21.47 13.69
C GLU A 226 -43.29 21.74 13.57
N LEU A 227 -42.83 22.42 12.51
CA LEU A 227 -41.43 22.89 12.39
C LEU A 227 -41.06 24.08 13.28
N SER A 228 -42.03 24.88 13.71
CA SER A 228 -41.80 26.09 14.53
C SER A 228 -41.89 25.81 16.03
N GLU A 229 -42.71 24.82 16.43
CA GLU A 229 -42.79 24.34 17.81
C GLU A 229 -41.65 23.36 18.18
N MET A 230 -40.89 22.86 17.20
CA MET A 230 -39.90 21.79 17.37
C MET A 230 -38.45 22.30 17.45
N ALA A 231 -37.70 21.73 18.40
CA ALA A 231 -36.26 21.87 18.51
C ALA A 231 -35.50 20.80 17.71
N LEU A 232 -34.49 21.24 16.96
CA LEU A 232 -33.62 20.44 16.09
C LEU A 232 -32.24 20.26 16.75
N GLU A 233 -32.04 19.14 17.45
CA GLU A 233 -30.71 18.78 17.98
C GLU A 233 -29.73 18.46 16.84
N THR A 234 -28.57 19.12 16.83
CA THR A 234 -27.49 18.94 15.85
C THR A 234 -26.13 19.38 16.41
N TYR A 235 -25.14 19.65 15.55
CA TYR A 235 -23.80 20.07 15.97
C TYR A 235 -23.04 20.90 14.92
N ILE A 236 -22.03 21.63 15.38
CA ILE A 236 -21.15 22.46 14.53
C ILE A 236 -19.98 21.64 13.98
N VAL A 237 -19.82 21.62 12.65
CA VAL A 237 -18.67 21.05 11.93
C VAL A 237 -17.69 22.12 11.45
N GLY A 238 -16.51 21.71 10.95
CA GLY A 238 -15.54 22.61 10.30
C GLY A 238 -14.66 23.46 11.22
N ARG A 239 -14.80 23.32 12.55
CA ARG A 239 -14.14 24.15 13.59
C ARG A 239 -12.61 24.31 13.50
N LYS A 240 -11.91 23.46 12.75
CA LYS A 240 -10.43 23.48 12.59
C LYS A 240 -9.86 24.70 11.86
N TYR A 241 -10.70 25.55 11.25
CA TYR A 241 -10.27 26.71 10.45
C TYR A 241 -10.66 28.07 11.08
N VAL A 242 -10.92 28.09 12.39
CA VAL A 242 -11.40 29.29 13.11
C VAL A 242 -10.41 29.64 14.22
N ASP A 243 -9.97 30.91 14.27
CA ASP A 243 -9.16 31.43 15.38
C ASP A 243 -9.86 31.20 16.72
N THR A 244 -9.12 30.67 17.70
CA THR A 244 -9.58 30.14 19.00
C THR A 244 -10.81 30.89 19.56
N ALA A 245 -11.99 30.34 19.27
CA ALA A 245 -13.28 30.88 19.69
C ALA A 245 -13.76 30.11 20.92
N GLU A 246 -13.79 30.80 22.06
CA GLU A 246 -14.40 30.26 23.27
C GLU A 246 -15.89 30.01 23.00
N VAL A 247 -16.34 28.82 23.42
CA VAL A 247 -17.71 28.34 23.24
C VAL A 247 -18.32 28.25 24.62
N VAL A 248 -19.49 28.89 24.80
CA VAL A 248 -20.17 29.00 26.09
C VAL A 248 -21.51 28.28 26.01
N SER A 249 -21.83 27.44 27.00
CA SER A 249 -23.15 26.80 27.13
C SER A 249 -24.24 27.86 27.25
N GLY A 250 -25.33 27.68 26.51
CA GLY A 250 -26.43 28.65 26.48
C GLY A 250 -26.19 29.86 25.58
N ALA A 251 -25.04 29.96 24.90
CA ALA A 251 -24.82 31.03 23.92
C ALA A 251 -25.76 30.87 22.72
N CYS A 252 -26.38 31.97 22.31
CA CYS A 252 -27.19 32.02 21.09
C CYS A 252 -26.29 31.99 19.85
N ILE A 253 -26.79 31.38 18.78
CA ILE A 253 -26.15 31.32 17.47
C ILE A 253 -27.15 31.64 16.36
N CYS A 254 -26.66 32.20 15.26
CA CYS A 254 -27.42 32.49 14.05
C CYS A 254 -26.83 31.74 12.85
N PHE A 255 -27.62 31.60 11.80
CA PHE A 255 -27.28 30.82 10.61
C PHE A 255 -27.24 31.71 9.37
N LEU A 256 -26.14 31.64 8.61
CA LEU A 256 -25.92 32.43 7.39
C LEU A 256 -25.55 31.52 6.23
N ARG A 257 -26.12 31.76 5.05
CA ARG A 257 -25.85 30.97 3.85
C ARG A 257 -24.47 31.28 3.27
N ASP A 258 -23.80 30.25 2.74
CA ASP A 258 -22.48 30.34 2.11
C ASP A 258 -22.46 29.64 0.75
N PRO A 259 -23.25 30.10 -0.25
CA PRO A 259 -23.32 29.45 -1.56
C PRO A 259 -21.99 29.47 -2.33
N THR A 260 -21.07 30.36 -1.94
CA THR A 260 -19.68 30.46 -2.46
C THR A 260 -18.73 29.37 -1.95
N ASN A 261 -19.19 28.43 -1.12
CA ASN A 261 -18.34 27.39 -0.56
C ASN A 261 -18.01 26.30 -1.58
N ILE A 262 -16.74 26.24 -2.00
CA ILE A 262 -16.20 25.30 -3.00
C ILE A 262 -16.51 23.82 -2.67
N LYS A 263 -16.76 23.48 -1.39
CA LYS A 263 -17.03 22.10 -0.96
C LYS A 263 -18.52 21.74 -0.88
N ASP A 264 -19.42 22.73 -0.75
CA ASP A 264 -20.86 22.50 -0.62
C ASP A 264 -21.67 23.79 -0.88
N GLN A 265 -22.37 23.87 -2.01
CA GLN A 265 -23.23 25.03 -2.35
C GLN A 265 -24.39 25.23 -1.36
N ASN A 266 -24.77 24.19 -0.63
CA ASN A 266 -25.80 24.22 0.40
C ASN A 266 -25.27 24.64 1.79
N ALA A 267 -23.99 24.99 1.90
CA ALA A 267 -23.36 25.33 3.17
C ALA A 267 -24.10 26.44 3.95
N ILE A 268 -24.18 26.23 5.27
CA ILE A 268 -24.72 27.17 6.24
C ILE A 268 -23.65 27.39 7.31
N LYS A 269 -23.14 28.62 7.40
CA LYS A 269 -22.24 29.10 8.46
C LYS A 269 -23.03 29.26 9.77
N VAL A 270 -22.39 28.88 10.87
CA VAL A 270 -22.86 29.14 12.24
C VAL A 270 -22.08 30.34 12.78
N VAL A 271 -22.76 31.38 13.24
CA VAL A 271 -22.13 32.61 13.77
C VAL A 271 -22.64 32.95 15.17
N SER A 272 -21.76 33.51 16.01
CA SER A 272 -22.18 34.22 17.23
C SER A 272 -22.76 35.60 16.86
N PRO A 273 -23.81 36.07 17.56
CA PRO A 273 -24.43 37.38 17.32
C PRO A 273 -23.62 38.55 17.90
N ASP A 274 -22.56 38.31 18.69
CA ASP A 274 -21.97 39.31 19.59
C ASP A 274 -20.92 40.24 18.91
N SER A 275 -21.03 40.46 17.59
CA SER A 275 -20.24 41.45 16.85
C SER A 275 -20.88 41.78 15.50
N ASP A 276 -20.72 43.03 15.03
CA ASP A 276 -21.27 43.56 13.76
C ASP A 276 -20.71 42.87 12.48
N SER A 277 -19.85 41.86 12.62
CA SER A 277 -19.36 41.01 11.53
C SER A 277 -19.55 39.50 11.76
N GLY A 278 -20.25 39.09 12.82
CA GLY A 278 -20.67 37.71 13.09
C GLY A 278 -19.54 36.67 13.13
N ARG A 279 -18.87 36.48 14.28
CA ARG A 279 -17.76 35.51 14.41
C ARG A 279 -18.22 34.09 14.07
N VAL A 280 -17.69 33.53 12.97
CA VAL A 280 -17.99 32.18 12.49
C VAL A 280 -17.45 31.14 13.48
N LEU A 281 -18.34 30.30 13.99
CA LEU A 281 -18.04 29.17 14.88
C LEU A 281 -17.83 27.85 14.12
N GLY A 282 -18.27 27.79 12.87
CA GLY A 282 -18.17 26.63 11.96
C GLY A 282 -19.33 26.59 10.97
N PHE A 283 -19.75 25.38 10.59
CA PHE A 283 -20.85 25.11 9.65
C PHE A 283 -21.83 24.06 10.21
N LEU A 284 -23.01 23.94 9.62
CA LEU A 284 -23.92 22.81 9.87
C LEU A 284 -23.53 21.54 9.06
N PRO A 285 -23.96 20.33 9.46
CA PRO A 285 -23.74 19.10 8.70
C PRO A 285 -24.43 19.18 7.34
N ARG A 286 -23.79 18.65 6.29
CA ARG A 286 -24.26 18.76 4.89
C ARG A 286 -25.63 18.13 4.69
N GLU A 287 -25.88 17.02 5.37
CA GLU A 287 -27.10 16.22 5.38
C GLU A 287 -28.31 17.02 5.89
N LEU A 288 -28.08 17.98 6.79
CA LEU A 288 -29.10 18.92 7.29
C LEU A 288 -29.11 20.21 6.44
N ALA A 289 -27.94 20.72 6.08
CA ALA A 289 -27.78 21.96 5.31
C ALA A 289 -28.45 21.89 3.94
N GLN A 290 -28.42 20.74 3.25
CA GLN A 290 -29.12 20.50 1.98
C GLN A 290 -30.66 20.60 2.06
N HIS A 291 -31.24 20.54 3.26
CA HIS A 291 -32.69 20.68 3.47
C HIS A 291 -33.07 22.01 4.13
N LEU A 292 -32.19 22.59 4.96
CA LEU A 292 -32.39 23.93 5.50
C LEU A 292 -32.06 25.05 4.49
N SER A 293 -31.12 24.85 3.56
CA SER A 293 -30.74 25.90 2.60
C SER A 293 -31.89 26.34 1.69
N PRO A 294 -32.73 25.47 1.09
CA PRO A 294 -33.86 25.95 0.28
C PRO A 294 -34.96 26.59 1.16
N LEU A 295 -35.10 26.16 2.42
CA LEU A 295 -36.04 26.77 3.37
C LEU A 295 -35.65 28.20 3.73
N ILE A 296 -34.35 28.49 3.81
CA ILE A 296 -33.82 29.84 4.00
C ILE A 296 -33.90 30.63 2.68
N ASP A 297 -33.36 30.10 1.58
CA ASP A 297 -33.16 30.82 0.32
C ASP A 297 -34.48 31.11 -0.42
N LYS A 298 -35.41 30.13 -0.45
CA LYS A 298 -36.64 30.19 -1.24
C LYS A 298 -37.86 30.56 -0.40
N TYR A 299 -37.96 30.00 0.81
CA TYR A 299 -39.13 30.17 1.69
C TYR A 299 -38.91 31.16 2.85
N GLN A 300 -37.73 31.81 2.91
CA GLN A 300 -37.37 32.86 3.87
C GLN A 300 -37.54 32.47 5.36
N LEU A 301 -37.49 31.16 5.66
CA LEU A 301 -37.62 30.66 7.03
C LEU A 301 -36.39 31.04 7.87
N ASN A 302 -36.65 31.70 9.00
CA ASN A 302 -35.61 32.22 9.88
C ASN A 302 -35.31 31.23 11.00
N PHE A 303 -34.05 30.79 11.10
CA PHE A 303 -33.57 29.86 12.13
C PHE A 303 -32.59 30.55 13.08
N LYS A 304 -32.71 30.29 14.38
CA LYS A 304 -31.66 30.53 15.39
C LYS A 304 -31.38 29.25 16.15
N GLY A 305 -30.31 29.24 16.93
CA GLY A 305 -30.02 28.13 17.82
C GLY A 305 -29.34 28.54 19.12
N VAL A 306 -29.10 27.55 19.96
CA VAL A 306 -28.41 27.67 21.25
C VAL A 306 -27.36 26.55 21.37
N ILE A 307 -26.21 26.86 21.94
CA ILE A 307 -25.16 25.85 22.22
C ILE A 307 -25.52 25.07 23.48
N THR A 308 -25.80 23.77 23.36
CA THR A 308 -26.33 22.97 24.48
C THR A 308 -25.25 22.58 25.48
N SER A 309 -24.05 22.20 25.02
CA SER A 309 -22.91 21.93 25.91
C SER A 309 -21.55 22.31 25.30
N VAL A 310 -20.58 22.59 26.17
CA VAL A 310 -19.18 22.86 25.79
C VAL A 310 -18.36 21.56 25.86
N PRO A 311 -17.71 21.11 24.79
CA PRO A 311 -16.90 19.90 24.82
C PRO A 311 -15.56 20.09 25.54
N LYS A 312 -14.93 18.98 25.95
CA LYS A 312 -13.70 19.00 26.77
C LYS A 312 -12.44 19.41 26.00
N ASN A 313 -12.39 19.19 24.68
CA ASN A 313 -11.33 19.70 23.81
C ASN A 313 -11.90 20.74 22.84
N SER A 314 -11.15 21.79 22.54
CA SER A 314 -11.59 22.92 21.69
C SER A 314 -11.89 22.54 20.23
N LEU A 315 -11.38 21.40 19.77
CA LEU A 315 -11.55 20.86 18.41
C LEU A 315 -12.66 19.80 18.28
N ASP A 316 -13.28 19.40 19.40
CA ASP A 316 -14.36 18.42 19.41
C ASP A 316 -15.66 19.00 18.82
N ILE A 317 -16.62 18.10 18.58
CA ILE A 317 -17.97 18.44 18.13
C ILE A 317 -18.68 19.28 19.20
N VAL A 318 -19.22 20.43 18.80
CA VAL A 318 -20.04 21.30 19.66
C VAL A 318 -21.52 21.03 19.35
N PRO A 319 -22.30 20.43 20.26
CA PRO A 319 -23.72 20.20 20.06
C PRO A 319 -24.52 21.50 20.22
N VAL A 320 -25.56 21.62 19.40
CA VAL A 320 -26.43 22.81 19.33
C VAL A 320 -27.87 22.39 19.09
N GLU A 321 -28.79 23.24 19.50
CA GLU A 321 -30.23 23.11 19.32
C GLU A 321 -30.69 24.21 18.36
N ILE A 322 -31.48 23.89 17.33
CA ILE A 322 -31.96 24.86 16.32
C ILE A 322 -33.48 24.98 16.40
N MET A 323 -34.00 26.19 16.27
CA MET A 323 -35.43 26.49 16.27
C MET A 323 -35.78 27.36 15.06
N CYS A 324 -36.90 27.08 14.40
CA CYS A 324 -37.50 28.02 13.45
C CYS A 324 -38.24 29.11 14.25
N LEU A 325 -37.89 30.38 14.02
CA LEU A 325 -38.45 31.51 14.77
C LEU A 325 -39.69 32.12 14.12
N ASN A 326 -39.85 31.95 12.81
CA ASN A 326 -40.88 32.62 12.05
C ASN A 326 -41.16 31.84 10.77
N ALA A 327 -42.13 30.94 10.82
CA ALA A 327 -42.88 30.56 9.64
C ALA A 327 -43.77 31.75 9.24
N ALA A 328 -43.54 32.31 8.05
CA ALA A 328 -44.48 33.27 7.48
C ALA A 328 -45.81 32.56 7.22
N SER A 329 -46.93 33.21 7.54
CA SER A 329 -48.28 32.69 7.26
C SER A 329 -48.40 32.28 5.78
N CYS A 330 -48.91 31.09 5.49
CA CYS A 330 -48.80 30.44 4.17
C CYS A 330 -49.71 31.03 3.06
N ASN A 331 -49.74 32.36 2.92
CA ASN A 331 -50.47 33.10 1.88
C ASN A 331 -49.65 33.35 0.60
N ASP A 332 -48.32 33.37 0.71
CA ASP A 332 -47.40 33.75 -0.39
C ASP A 332 -46.67 32.55 -1.03
N VAL A 333 -47.00 31.30 -0.66
CA VAL A 333 -46.41 30.09 -1.27
C VAL A 333 -47.21 29.67 -2.49
N GLU A 334 -46.56 29.61 -3.66
CA GLU A 334 -47.19 29.13 -4.89
C GLU A 334 -47.63 27.67 -4.76
N LYS A 335 -48.81 27.33 -5.31
CA LYS A 335 -49.42 26.00 -5.14
C LYS A 335 -48.57 24.85 -5.65
N ASP A 336 -47.73 25.11 -6.65
CA ASP A 336 -46.87 24.10 -7.28
C ASP A 336 -45.60 23.83 -6.46
N ASP A 337 -45.25 24.70 -5.51
CA ASP A 337 -44.12 24.53 -4.58
C ASP A 337 -44.46 23.77 -3.29
N VAL A 338 -45.75 23.68 -2.95
CA VAL A 338 -46.26 22.93 -1.79
C VAL A 338 -45.69 21.50 -1.68
N PRO A 339 -45.56 20.69 -2.75
CA PRO A 339 -44.95 19.37 -2.68
C PRO A 339 -43.45 19.41 -2.36
N MET A 340 -42.71 20.42 -2.86
CA MET A 340 -41.28 20.59 -2.59
C MET A 340 -41.05 20.98 -1.14
N LEU A 341 -41.79 21.96 -0.63
CA LEU A 341 -41.79 22.36 0.78
C LEU A 341 -42.08 21.16 1.68
N LYS A 342 -43.19 20.45 1.44
CA LYS A 342 -43.59 19.25 2.19
C LYS A 342 -42.52 18.15 2.16
N SER A 343 -41.84 17.95 1.03
CA SER A 343 -40.71 17.00 0.92
C SER A 343 -39.53 17.41 1.81
N LEU A 344 -39.10 18.68 1.77
CA LEU A 344 -38.00 19.20 2.59
C LEU A 344 -38.28 19.02 4.09
N CYS A 345 -39.47 19.42 4.54
CA CYS A 345 -39.90 19.26 5.94
C CYS A 345 -39.92 17.79 6.37
N VAL A 346 -40.55 16.90 5.57
CA VAL A 346 -40.60 15.44 5.86
C VAL A 346 -39.21 14.81 5.88
N ASN A 347 -38.27 15.27 5.06
CA ASN A 347 -36.89 14.79 5.09
C ASN A 347 -36.16 15.21 6.37
N ILE A 348 -36.37 16.44 6.86
CA ILE A 348 -35.85 16.91 8.17
C ILE A 348 -36.42 16.08 9.32
N PHE A 349 -37.76 15.90 9.39
CA PHE A 349 -38.39 15.05 10.40
C PHE A 349 -37.89 13.60 10.36
N ARG A 350 -37.61 13.05 9.17
CA ARG A 350 -37.03 11.70 9.01
C ARG A 350 -35.59 11.64 9.50
N LEU A 351 -34.77 12.65 9.21
CA LEU A 351 -33.39 12.71 9.71
C LEU A 351 -33.35 12.71 11.24
N MET A 352 -34.20 13.50 11.89
CA MET A 352 -34.35 13.51 13.35
C MET A 352 -34.77 12.14 13.91
N LYS A 353 -35.88 11.59 13.41
CA LYS A 353 -36.41 10.28 13.86
C LYS A 353 -35.45 9.11 13.58
N SER A 354 -34.50 9.29 12.66
CA SER A 354 -33.43 8.31 12.37
C SER A 354 -32.15 8.47 13.21
N GLY A 355 -32.08 9.45 14.12
CA GLY A 355 -30.91 9.70 14.98
C GLY A 355 -29.68 10.28 14.26
N LYS A 356 -29.68 10.36 12.93
CA LYS A 356 -28.54 10.75 12.07
C LYS A 356 -27.96 12.15 12.30
N ILE A 357 -28.65 13.00 13.07
CA ILE A 357 -28.21 14.36 13.40
C ILE A 357 -27.43 14.41 14.74
N CYS A 358 -27.50 13.33 15.53
CA CYS A 358 -26.66 13.10 16.70
C CYS A 358 -25.33 12.43 16.26
N PRO A 359 -24.18 12.59 16.96
CA PRO A 359 -22.88 12.05 16.51
C PRO A 359 -22.72 10.52 16.61
N SER A 360 -23.79 9.74 16.41
CA SER A 360 -23.67 8.43 15.79
C SER A 360 -23.22 8.61 14.34
N THR A 361 -21.91 8.81 14.14
CA THR A 361 -21.29 8.37 12.90
C THR A 361 -21.69 6.90 12.73
N PRO A 362 -22.30 6.45 11.61
CA PRO A 362 -22.51 5.02 11.40
C PRO A 362 -21.15 4.35 11.61
N ILE A 363 -21.08 3.34 12.49
CA ILE A 363 -19.81 2.90 13.05
C ILE A 363 -19.16 1.97 12.03
N LYS A 364 -18.65 2.59 10.94
CA LYS A 364 -18.33 1.92 9.68
C LYS A 364 -17.34 0.79 9.85
N TYR A 365 -16.42 0.86 10.82
CA TYR A 365 -15.50 -0.24 11.10
C TYR A 365 -16.20 -1.53 11.59
N GLN A 366 -17.37 -1.41 12.23
CA GLN A 366 -18.21 -2.53 12.65
C GLN A 366 -19.01 -3.09 11.47
N GLU A 367 -19.60 -2.21 10.65
CA GLU A 367 -20.33 -2.56 9.42
C GLU A 367 -19.40 -3.24 8.39
N ASN A 368 -18.22 -2.68 8.17
CA ASN A 368 -17.18 -3.23 7.31
C ASN A 368 -16.61 -4.56 7.84
N PHE A 369 -16.58 -4.76 9.17
CA PHE A 369 -16.22 -6.07 9.74
C PHE A 369 -17.31 -7.13 9.48
N ARG A 370 -18.59 -6.79 9.64
CA ARG A 370 -19.73 -7.66 9.26
C ARG A 370 -19.67 -8.00 7.76
N LEU A 371 -19.48 -7.01 6.89
CA LEU A 371 -19.34 -7.19 5.44
C LEU A 371 -18.14 -8.07 5.05
N MET A 372 -17.01 -7.97 5.78
CA MET A 372 -15.86 -8.86 5.58
C MET A 372 -16.19 -10.31 5.96
N MET A 373 -16.90 -10.53 7.08
CA MET A 373 -17.32 -11.85 7.56
C MET A 373 -18.28 -12.51 6.57
N GLU A 374 -19.36 -11.80 6.20
CA GLU A 374 -20.35 -12.24 5.21
C GLU A 374 -19.69 -12.53 3.86
N GLY A 375 -18.83 -11.62 3.38
CA GLY A 375 -18.12 -11.77 2.10
C GLY A 375 -17.14 -12.93 2.08
N ALA A 376 -16.51 -13.26 3.21
CA ALA A 376 -15.63 -14.43 3.33
C ALA A 376 -16.42 -15.75 3.41
N LEU A 377 -17.58 -15.77 4.05
CA LEU A 377 -18.44 -16.96 4.15
C LEU A 377 -19.16 -17.25 2.82
N LYS A 378 -19.58 -16.21 2.09
CA LYS A 378 -20.32 -16.31 0.82
C LYS A 378 -19.55 -17.11 -0.24
N GLY A 379 -20.05 -18.31 -0.53
CA GLY A 379 -19.45 -19.24 -1.49
C GLY A 379 -18.32 -20.12 -0.94
N ASN A 380 -17.91 -19.93 0.33
CA ASN A 380 -16.82 -20.69 0.97
C ASN A 380 -17.29 -21.55 2.17
N LEU A 381 -18.60 -21.69 2.40
CA LEU A 381 -19.16 -22.42 3.56
C LEU A 381 -18.65 -23.87 3.73
N CYS A 382 -18.22 -24.52 2.65
CA CYS A 382 -17.62 -25.86 2.67
C CYS A 382 -16.18 -25.90 3.25
N LEU A 383 -15.52 -24.74 3.41
CA LEU A 383 -14.17 -24.63 3.96
C LEU A 383 -14.16 -24.55 5.49
N PHE A 384 -15.31 -24.30 6.13
CA PHE A 384 -15.47 -24.13 7.58
C PHE A 384 -16.15 -25.34 8.23
N THR A 385 -15.79 -25.66 9.48
CA THR A 385 -16.58 -26.62 10.29
C THR A 385 -17.85 -25.98 10.82
N ASP A 386 -18.81 -26.78 11.27
CA ASP A 386 -20.07 -26.22 11.80
C ASP A 386 -19.86 -25.48 13.13
N ALA A 387 -18.87 -25.90 13.94
CA ALA A 387 -18.43 -25.14 15.11
C ALA A 387 -17.78 -23.79 14.74
N GLU A 388 -17.02 -23.71 13.64
CA GLU A 388 -16.49 -22.43 13.15
C GLU A 388 -17.59 -21.53 12.57
N LYS A 389 -18.60 -22.08 11.89
CA LYS A 389 -19.77 -21.32 11.40
C LYS A 389 -20.54 -20.73 12.58
N LEU A 390 -20.97 -21.57 13.53
CA LEU A 390 -21.69 -21.15 14.74
C LEU A 390 -20.92 -20.09 15.56
N PHE A 391 -19.59 -20.17 15.60
CA PHE A 391 -18.75 -19.16 16.23
C PHE A 391 -18.76 -17.83 15.45
N LEU A 392 -18.66 -17.85 14.12
CA LEU A 392 -18.70 -16.64 13.29
C LEU A 392 -20.10 -16.00 13.30
N ASP A 393 -21.15 -16.82 13.29
CA ASP A 393 -22.56 -16.40 13.34
C ASP A 393 -22.90 -15.73 14.68
N SER A 394 -22.35 -16.23 15.80
CA SER A 394 -22.60 -15.66 17.13
C SER A 394 -22.05 -14.24 17.31
N PHE A 395 -21.12 -13.79 16.45
CA PHE A 395 -20.70 -12.39 16.43
C PHE A 395 -21.87 -11.44 16.20
N SER A 396 -22.81 -11.83 15.32
CA SER A 396 -23.96 -11.01 14.97
C SER A 396 -25.03 -10.95 16.07
N SER A 397 -25.03 -11.93 16.99
CA SER A 397 -25.95 -11.97 18.14
C SER A 397 -25.43 -11.25 19.39
N MET A 398 -24.13 -10.92 19.45
CA MET A 398 -23.57 -10.15 20.57
C MET A 398 -24.03 -8.70 20.54
N SER A 399 -24.02 -8.03 21.70
CA SER A 399 -24.29 -6.59 21.79
C SER A 399 -23.37 -5.77 20.90
N ASP A 400 -23.87 -4.62 20.46
CA ASP A 400 -23.13 -3.70 19.60
C ASP A 400 -21.85 -3.20 20.27
N ASP A 401 -21.85 -2.98 21.59
CA ASP A 401 -20.67 -2.62 22.39
C ASP A 401 -19.59 -3.72 22.38
N SER A 402 -19.98 -4.99 22.53
CA SER A 402 -19.07 -6.14 22.39
C SER A 402 -18.49 -6.26 20.99
N GLN A 403 -19.32 -6.14 19.95
CA GLN A 403 -18.87 -6.17 18.56
C GLN A 403 -17.88 -5.02 18.27
N ARG A 404 -18.18 -3.79 18.73
CA ARG A 404 -17.30 -2.61 18.60
C ARG A 404 -15.98 -2.81 19.34
N LEU A 405 -16.04 -3.24 20.60
CA LEU A 405 -14.86 -3.48 21.43
C LEU A 405 -13.96 -4.52 20.78
N PHE A 406 -14.54 -5.62 20.30
CA PHE A 406 -13.78 -6.68 19.64
C PHE A 406 -12.99 -6.18 18.44
N VAL A 407 -13.61 -5.43 17.52
CA VAL A 407 -12.92 -4.90 16.33
C VAL A 407 -11.85 -3.87 16.71
N ARG A 408 -12.09 -3.06 17.77
CA ARG A 408 -11.07 -2.17 18.35
C ARG A 408 -9.88 -2.94 18.95
N LEU A 409 -10.09 -4.09 19.57
CA LEU A 409 -9.00 -4.93 20.10
C LEU A 409 -8.24 -5.66 18.98
N TYR A 410 -8.93 -6.15 17.94
CA TYR A 410 -8.32 -6.88 16.82
C TYR A 410 -7.40 -6.00 15.98
N THR A 411 -7.81 -4.75 15.75
CA THR A 411 -7.02 -3.76 15.01
C THR A 411 -5.81 -3.24 15.82
N ARG A 412 -5.87 -3.24 17.16
CA ARG A 412 -4.80 -2.77 18.04
C ARG A 412 -3.61 -3.73 18.18
N LYS A 413 -2.46 -3.15 18.53
CA LYS A 413 -1.23 -3.90 18.88
C LYS A 413 -1.31 -4.48 20.30
N GLY A 414 -2.06 -5.58 20.45
CA GLY A 414 -2.00 -6.48 21.61
C GLY A 414 -0.74 -7.35 21.65
N PRO A 415 -0.72 -8.46 22.41
CA PRO A 415 -1.87 -9.34 22.65
C PRO A 415 -2.81 -8.89 23.78
N TRP A 416 -2.27 -8.59 24.96
CA TRP A 416 -3.05 -8.21 26.14
C TRP A 416 -3.25 -6.70 26.25
N PHE A 417 -4.42 -6.31 26.78
CA PHE A 417 -4.81 -4.92 27.03
C PHE A 417 -5.43 -4.80 28.43
N ARG A 418 -5.10 -3.74 29.19
CA ARG A 418 -5.81 -3.44 30.44
C ARG A 418 -7.15 -2.81 30.13
N ILE A 419 -8.24 -3.19 30.81
CA ILE A 419 -9.55 -2.53 30.64
C ILE A 419 -9.45 -1.03 30.97
N SER A 420 -8.65 -0.67 31.97
CA SER A 420 -8.31 0.72 32.34
C SER A 420 -7.51 1.51 31.29
N SER A 421 -7.23 0.93 30.11
CA SER A 421 -6.62 1.59 28.94
C SER A 421 -7.59 1.78 27.76
N PHE A 422 -8.89 1.57 27.99
CA PHE A 422 -9.95 1.84 27.01
C PHE A 422 -10.49 3.26 27.17
N SER A 423 -10.80 3.88 26.04
CA SER A 423 -11.25 5.27 25.92
C SER A 423 -11.91 5.44 24.55
N TYR A 424 -13.05 4.78 24.39
CA TYR A 424 -13.83 4.72 23.16
C TYR A 424 -15.23 5.30 23.47
N PRO A 425 -15.53 6.57 23.11
CA PRO A 425 -16.83 7.19 23.39
C PRO A 425 -18.03 6.43 22.81
N GLU A 426 -17.80 5.59 21.80
CA GLU A 426 -18.80 4.77 21.11
C GLU A 426 -19.12 3.41 21.78
N ILE A 427 -18.56 3.16 22.98
CA ILE A 427 -18.82 1.97 23.81
C ILE A 427 -19.15 2.45 25.23
N LEU A 428 -20.30 2.03 25.76
CA LEU A 428 -20.87 2.51 27.02
C LEU A 428 -20.37 1.70 28.23
N ASP A 429 -20.34 0.36 28.14
CA ASP A 429 -19.85 -0.51 29.22
C ASP A 429 -18.78 -1.50 28.75
N TYR A 430 -17.51 -1.17 29.04
CA TYR A 430 -16.37 -2.03 28.74
C TYR A 430 -16.36 -3.35 29.52
N GLN A 431 -16.94 -3.39 30.73
CA GLN A 431 -16.89 -4.57 31.58
C GLN A 431 -17.97 -5.57 31.17
N GLN A 432 -19.19 -5.12 30.87
CA GLN A 432 -20.21 -5.94 30.24
C GLN A 432 -19.71 -6.47 28.88
N ALA A 433 -19.10 -5.62 28.05
CA ALA A 433 -18.57 -6.02 26.75
C ALA A 433 -17.43 -7.05 26.86
N VAL A 434 -16.51 -6.93 27.83
CA VAL A 434 -15.47 -7.96 28.06
C VAL A 434 -16.06 -9.27 28.59
N ASN A 435 -17.10 -9.22 29.42
CA ASN A 435 -17.76 -10.42 29.92
C ASN A 435 -18.43 -11.21 28.78
N GLU A 436 -19.28 -10.55 27.98
CA GLU A 436 -19.97 -11.15 26.84
C GLU A 436 -18.99 -11.70 25.79
N LEU A 437 -17.91 -10.96 25.47
CA LEU A 437 -16.86 -11.46 24.58
C LEU A 437 -16.11 -12.67 25.15
N SER A 438 -16.03 -12.82 26.47
CA SER A 438 -15.41 -13.99 27.11
C SER A 438 -16.36 -15.19 27.14
N GLU A 439 -17.65 -14.97 27.40
CA GLU A 439 -18.70 -15.99 27.32
C GLU A 439 -18.83 -16.53 25.88
N ALA A 440 -18.83 -15.65 24.88
CA ALA A 440 -18.80 -16.01 23.46
C ALA A 440 -17.44 -16.57 22.97
N SER A 441 -16.44 -16.71 23.86
CA SER A 441 -15.07 -17.20 23.55
C SER A 441 -14.30 -16.39 22.49
N TYR A 442 -14.72 -15.15 22.20
CA TYR A 442 -13.99 -14.19 21.35
C TYR A 442 -12.79 -13.58 22.09
N ALA A 443 -12.86 -13.47 23.40
CA ALA A 443 -11.83 -12.92 24.26
C ALA A 443 -11.43 -13.89 25.39
N CYS A 444 -10.33 -13.58 26.06
CA CYS A 444 -9.90 -14.22 27.31
C CYS A 444 -9.51 -13.14 28.32
N SER A 445 -10.11 -13.16 29.50
CA SER A 445 -9.77 -12.25 30.61
C SER A 445 -8.74 -12.86 31.56
N PHE A 446 -7.73 -12.09 31.96
CA PHE A 446 -6.79 -12.37 33.03
C PHE A 446 -7.13 -11.51 34.26
N GLY A 447 -7.18 -12.12 35.44
CA GLY A 447 -7.46 -11.41 36.69
C GLY A 447 -7.19 -12.23 37.94
N HIS A 448 -7.73 -11.77 39.07
CA HIS A 448 -7.35 -12.15 40.45
C HIS A 448 -7.54 -13.63 40.85
N LYS A 449 -8.03 -14.49 39.95
CA LYS A 449 -8.25 -15.94 40.17
C LYS A 449 -7.89 -16.80 38.95
N SER A 450 -7.22 -16.26 37.93
CA SER A 450 -6.86 -17.00 36.71
C SER A 450 -5.64 -17.89 36.94
N GLU A 451 -5.72 -19.17 36.55
CA GLU A 451 -4.52 -19.96 36.27
C GLU A 451 -3.77 -19.35 35.08
N VAL A 452 -2.43 -19.44 35.07
CA VAL A 452 -1.59 -18.72 34.10
C VAL A 452 -0.67 -19.69 33.37
N ASN A 453 -0.73 -19.68 32.03
CA ASN A 453 0.21 -20.44 31.23
C ASN A 453 1.56 -19.72 31.17
N ASP A 454 2.66 -20.47 31.19
CA ASP A 454 4.02 -19.91 31.16
C ASP A 454 4.34 -19.10 29.88
N ASN A 455 3.57 -19.28 28.80
CA ASN A 455 3.69 -18.46 27.59
C ASN A 455 3.01 -17.08 27.75
N ASP A 456 1.94 -17.00 28.53
CA ASP A 456 1.18 -15.75 28.73
C ASP A 456 1.93 -14.76 29.64
N MET A 457 2.83 -15.28 30.50
CA MET A 457 3.62 -14.49 31.45
C MET A 457 4.55 -13.47 30.80
N GLU A 458 5.26 -13.82 29.72
CA GLU A 458 6.11 -12.83 29.00
C GLU A 458 5.26 -11.75 28.31
N GLU A 459 4.09 -12.13 27.80
CA GLU A 459 3.15 -11.19 27.19
C GLU A 459 2.58 -10.20 28.22
N LEU A 460 2.20 -10.69 29.41
CA LEU A 460 1.67 -9.87 30.51
C LEU A 460 2.76 -8.95 31.10
N LEU A 461 4.00 -9.41 31.25
CA LEU A 461 5.14 -8.56 31.61
C LEU A 461 5.36 -7.43 30.59
N ASN A 462 5.07 -7.66 29.31
CA ASN A 462 5.11 -6.62 28.28
C ASN A 462 3.98 -5.56 28.41
N VAL A 463 2.89 -5.82 29.14
CA VAL A 463 1.83 -4.84 29.45
C VAL A 463 2.23 -3.85 30.58
N LEU A 464 3.22 -4.21 31.39
CA LEU A 464 3.68 -3.38 32.50
C LEU A 464 4.59 -2.22 32.05
N THR A 465 4.54 -1.11 32.78
CA THR A 465 5.47 0.02 32.63
C THR A 465 6.83 -0.31 33.26
N VAL A 466 7.86 0.46 32.90
CA VAL A 466 9.21 0.29 33.47
C VAL A 466 9.20 0.47 34.99
N ASN A 467 8.33 1.34 35.51
CA ASN A 467 8.19 1.58 36.96
C ASN A 467 7.55 0.37 37.66
N GLU A 468 6.46 -0.17 37.13
CA GLU A 468 5.81 -1.38 37.70
C GLU A 468 6.74 -2.60 37.66
N LEU A 469 7.44 -2.82 36.55
CA LEU A 469 8.47 -3.87 36.44
C LEU A 469 9.60 -3.66 37.46
N SER A 470 10.01 -2.42 37.68
CA SER A 470 11.04 -2.07 38.67
C SER A 470 10.56 -2.20 40.12
N GLU A 471 9.26 -2.00 40.39
CA GLU A 471 8.65 -2.26 41.70
C GLU A 471 8.58 -3.76 41.99
N ILE A 472 8.05 -4.54 41.04
CA ILE A 472 7.99 -6.01 41.14
C ILE A 472 9.40 -6.57 41.35
N LEU A 473 10.39 -6.11 40.58
CA LEU A 473 11.79 -6.51 40.76
C LEU A 473 12.36 -6.08 42.11
N LYS A 474 11.97 -4.93 42.69
CA LYS A 474 12.39 -4.55 44.07
C LYS A 474 11.74 -5.43 45.14
N ILE A 475 10.48 -5.81 44.96
CA ILE A 475 9.76 -6.72 45.86
C ILE A 475 10.45 -8.09 45.86
N LEU A 476 10.76 -8.62 44.68
CA LEU A 476 11.43 -9.92 44.51
C LEU A 476 12.93 -9.87 44.89
N LYS A 477 13.64 -8.76 44.65
CA LYS A 477 15.05 -8.61 45.06
C LYS A 477 15.27 -8.72 46.57
N LYS A 478 14.27 -8.40 47.41
CA LYS A 478 14.33 -8.67 48.86
C LYS A 478 14.51 -10.16 49.22
N VAL A 479 14.26 -11.06 48.27
CA VAL A 479 14.38 -12.52 48.45
C VAL A 479 15.71 -13.07 47.90
N ILE A 480 16.36 -12.37 46.95
CA ILE A 480 17.37 -13.01 46.08
C ILE A 480 18.83 -12.51 46.27
N LEU A 481 19.14 -11.20 46.36
CA LEU A 481 20.50 -10.71 46.72
C LEU A 481 20.58 -9.18 46.93
N GLN A 482 21.71 -8.72 47.49
CA GLN A 482 21.95 -7.34 48.00
C GLN A 482 22.21 -6.25 46.92
N ASP A 483 22.36 -5.02 47.40
CA ASP A 483 22.34 -3.75 46.66
C ASP A 483 23.16 -3.66 45.38
N SER A 484 22.47 -3.28 44.29
CA SER A 484 23.07 -2.64 43.12
C SER A 484 22.00 -1.89 42.32
N LYS A 485 22.25 -0.59 42.04
CA LYS A 485 21.39 0.27 41.20
C LYS A 485 21.59 -0.05 39.70
N ILE A 486 21.16 -1.23 39.27
CA ILE A 486 21.20 -1.61 37.85
C ILE A 486 20.01 -0.96 37.14
N VAL A 487 20.27 0.01 36.25
CA VAL A 487 19.26 0.62 35.37
C VAL A 487 19.13 -0.26 34.12
N LEU A 488 18.21 -1.22 34.15
CA LEU A 488 17.93 -2.12 33.05
C LEU A 488 16.85 -1.54 32.11
N ARG A 489 17.01 -1.76 30.81
CA ARG A 489 16.00 -1.44 29.79
C ARG A 489 14.80 -2.39 29.92
N LYS A 490 13.62 -1.98 29.44
CA LYS A 490 12.37 -2.78 29.59
C LYS A 490 12.52 -4.26 29.17
N LYS A 491 13.21 -4.54 28.06
CA LYS A 491 13.46 -5.93 27.60
C LYS A 491 14.29 -6.75 28.60
N GLU A 492 15.31 -6.15 29.20
CA GLU A 492 16.19 -6.83 30.18
C GLU A 492 15.45 -7.10 31.50
N LEU A 493 14.62 -6.15 31.95
CA LEU A 493 13.73 -6.35 33.10
C LEU A 493 12.76 -7.52 32.88
N ILE A 494 12.15 -7.60 31.69
CA ILE A 494 11.20 -8.66 31.34
C ILE A 494 11.93 -10.00 31.24
N ALA A 495 13.05 -10.07 30.53
CA ALA A 495 13.82 -11.31 30.38
C ALA A 495 14.27 -11.88 31.74
N LEU A 496 14.74 -11.03 32.65
CA LEU A 496 15.19 -11.44 33.99
C LEU A 496 14.02 -11.89 34.88
N LEU A 497 12.90 -11.16 34.88
CA LEU A 497 11.69 -11.59 35.63
C LEU A 497 11.11 -12.89 35.07
N TYR A 498 11.17 -13.08 33.74
CA TYR A 498 10.65 -14.27 33.08
C TYR A 498 11.55 -15.50 33.29
N SER A 499 12.88 -15.35 33.25
CA SER A 499 13.79 -16.45 33.58
C SER A 499 13.65 -16.85 35.05
N SER A 500 13.70 -15.89 36.00
CA SER A 500 13.51 -16.19 37.43
C SER A 500 12.15 -16.79 37.78
N TYR A 501 11.12 -16.59 36.94
CA TYR A 501 9.85 -17.31 37.07
C TYR A 501 9.95 -18.75 36.53
N LYS A 502 10.53 -18.97 35.34
CA LYS A 502 10.78 -20.31 34.77
C LYS A 502 11.72 -21.17 35.61
N ASP A 503 12.70 -20.56 36.26
CA ASP A 503 13.64 -21.20 37.19
C ASP A 503 12.99 -21.50 38.57
N GLY A 504 11.70 -21.20 38.75
CA GLY A 504 10.94 -21.45 39.99
C GLY A 504 11.25 -20.50 41.14
N LEU A 505 12.14 -19.51 40.94
CA LEU A 505 12.63 -18.60 41.98
C LEU A 505 11.61 -17.50 42.37
N CYS A 506 10.61 -17.24 41.53
CA CYS A 506 9.65 -16.14 41.70
C CYS A 506 8.16 -16.59 41.57
N PRO A 507 7.67 -17.53 42.39
CA PRO A 507 6.30 -18.06 42.29
C PRO A 507 5.21 -17.04 42.62
N LEU A 508 5.55 -15.90 43.26
CA LEU A 508 4.64 -14.79 43.53
C LEU A 508 4.52 -13.80 42.34
N LEU A 509 5.23 -14.03 41.22
CA LEU A 509 5.17 -13.12 40.07
C LEU A 509 3.75 -13.02 39.46
N PRO A 510 2.95 -14.09 39.29
CA PRO A 510 1.60 -13.99 38.73
C PRO A 510 0.65 -13.09 39.53
N SER A 511 0.66 -13.18 40.87
CA SER A 511 -0.17 -12.32 41.72
C SER A 511 0.32 -10.88 41.71
N LEU A 512 1.64 -10.64 41.79
CA LEU A 512 2.22 -9.29 41.68
C LEU A 512 1.92 -8.62 40.32
N ILE A 513 1.75 -9.39 39.25
CA ILE A 513 1.25 -8.89 37.96
C ILE A 513 -0.24 -8.54 38.07
N ALA A 514 -1.08 -9.45 38.56
CA ALA A 514 -2.52 -9.23 38.72
C ALA A 514 -2.84 -7.98 39.58
N ASP A 515 -2.14 -7.80 40.70
CA ASP A 515 -2.23 -6.64 41.60
C ASP A 515 -1.93 -5.30 40.89
N ARG A 516 -1.13 -5.32 39.81
CA ARG A 516 -0.71 -4.13 39.04
C ARG A 516 -1.46 -3.95 37.73
N THR A 517 -1.93 -5.02 37.10
CA THR A 517 -2.70 -4.94 35.86
C THR A 517 -4.18 -4.72 36.09
N ALA A 518 -4.72 -5.18 37.24
CA ALA A 518 -6.13 -5.50 37.40
C ALA A 518 -6.60 -6.42 36.26
N THR A 519 -7.83 -6.26 35.78
CA THR A 519 -8.35 -7.05 34.65
C THR A 519 -7.65 -6.69 33.34
N CYS A 520 -6.95 -7.67 32.77
CA CYS A 520 -6.46 -7.65 31.40
C CYS A 520 -7.37 -8.50 30.50
N VAL A 521 -7.44 -8.16 29.23
CA VAL A 521 -8.14 -8.94 28.20
C VAL A 521 -7.27 -9.09 26.95
N ARG A 522 -7.31 -10.26 26.33
CA ARG A 522 -6.82 -10.49 24.96
C ARG A 522 -7.91 -11.11 24.09
N ILE A 523 -7.70 -11.13 22.78
CA ILE A 523 -8.49 -11.95 21.87
C ILE A 523 -8.10 -13.42 22.03
N SER A 524 -9.07 -14.33 21.94
CA SER A 524 -8.80 -15.76 22.11
C SER A 524 -7.94 -16.30 20.95
N PRO A 525 -7.05 -17.29 21.17
CA PRO A 525 -6.22 -17.82 20.09
C PRO A 525 -7.03 -18.44 18.94
N PHE A 526 -8.21 -18.98 19.24
CA PHE A 526 -9.17 -19.48 18.26
C PHE A 526 -9.72 -18.33 17.38
N ALA A 527 -10.14 -17.22 18.00
CA ALA A 527 -10.61 -16.03 17.29
C ALA A 527 -9.51 -15.36 16.45
N GLU A 528 -8.27 -15.23 16.94
CA GLU A 528 -7.15 -14.69 16.13
C GLU A 528 -6.93 -15.55 14.87
N SER A 529 -6.90 -16.88 15.03
CA SER A 529 -6.68 -17.82 13.93
C SER A 529 -7.83 -17.83 12.92
N LEU A 530 -9.09 -17.91 13.37
CA LEU A 530 -10.26 -18.04 12.49
C LEU A 530 -10.57 -16.73 11.75
N LEU A 531 -10.33 -15.57 12.36
CA LEU A 531 -10.52 -14.29 11.68
C LEU A 531 -9.39 -13.95 10.72
N TRP A 532 -8.18 -14.45 10.96
CA TRP A 532 -7.10 -14.39 9.96
C TRP A 532 -7.45 -15.21 8.70
N ARG A 533 -8.11 -16.37 8.86
CA ARG A 533 -8.68 -17.15 7.74
C ARG A 533 -9.74 -16.36 6.98
N VAL A 534 -10.69 -15.74 7.70
CA VAL A 534 -11.71 -14.86 7.12
C VAL A 534 -11.07 -13.72 6.30
N GLN A 535 -10.10 -13.01 6.87
CA GLN A 535 -9.36 -11.95 6.16
C GLN A 535 -8.64 -12.48 4.92
N ARG A 536 -7.98 -13.64 5.03
CA ARG A 536 -7.27 -14.26 3.90
C ARG A 536 -8.23 -14.65 2.77
N LEU A 537 -9.41 -15.19 3.08
CA LEU A 537 -10.43 -15.54 2.09
C LEU A 537 -11.09 -14.31 1.44
N PHE A 538 -11.21 -13.20 2.18
CA PHE A 538 -11.81 -11.96 1.69
C PHE A 538 -10.86 -11.13 0.80
N PHE A 539 -9.63 -10.87 1.26
CA PHE A 539 -8.68 -10.03 0.53
C PHE A 539 -7.84 -10.82 -0.48
N LEU A 540 -7.60 -12.12 -0.24
CA LEU A 540 -6.69 -12.97 -1.04
C LEU A 540 -5.26 -12.40 -1.17
N ASP A 541 -4.86 -11.54 -0.24
CA ASP A 541 -3.55 -10.90 -0.14
C ASP A 541 -3.04 -10.94 1.32
N GLY A 542 -1.81 -10.49 1.58
CA GLY A 542 -1.24 -10.32 2.92
C GLY A 542 -0.90 -8.87 3.31
N GLU A 543 -0.88 -7.93 2.38
CA GLU A 543 -0.61 -6.50 2.66
C GLU A 543 -1.89 -5.76 3.08
N GLN A 544 -3.08 -6.20 2.65
CA GLN A 544 -4.38 -5.68 3.11
C GLN A 544 -4.83 -6.26 4.47
N ASP A 545 -5.29 -5.41 5.38
CA ASP A 545 -6.07 -5.79 6.58
C ASP A 545 -7.29 -4.87 6.80
N LEU A 546 -7.96 -4.97 7.95
CA LEU A 546 -9.13 -4.14 8.31
C LEU A 546 -8.90 -2.62 8.19
N SER A 547 -7.67 -2.13 8.25
CA SER A 547 -7.36 -0.70 8.02
C SER A 547 -7.66 -0.25 6.58
N SER A 548 -7.73 -1.17 5.61
CA SER A 548 -8.13 -0.88 4.23
C SER A 548 -9.53 -0.27 4.17
N PHE A 549 -10.47 -0.77 4.97
CA PHE A 549 -11.83 -0.24 5.06
C PHE A 549 -11.86 1.18 5.62
N LEU A 550 -11.13 1.44 6.72
CA LEU A 550 -11.02 2.78 7.31
C LEU A 550 -10.50 3.82 6.31
N LEU A 551 -9.60 3.43 5.41
CA LEU A 551 -9.08 4.34 4.38
C LEU A 551 -10.09 4.59 3.24
N VAL A 552 -10.99 3.65 2.95
CA VAL A 552 -12.16 3.87 2.06
C VAL A 552 -13.21 4.74 2.75
N ASP A 553 -13.48 4.48 4.03
CA ASP A 553 -14.42 5.23 4.87
C ASP A 553 -14.08 6.72 4.99
N LEU A 554 -12.78 7.02 4.99
CA LEU A 554 -12.18 8.36 4.99
C LEU A 554 -11.97 8.95 3.58
N GLN A 555 -12.37 8.26 2.52
CA GLN A 555 -12.19 8.64 1.11
C GLN A 555 -10.71 8.85 0.69
N ILE A 556 -9.77 8.25 1.43
CA ILE A 556 -8.33 8.26 1.11
C ILE A 556 -8.02 7.21 0.02
N LEU A 557 -8.75 6.09 0.00
CA LEU A 557 -8.68 5.08 -1.05
C LEU A 557 -10.03 4.95 -1.74
N LYS A 558 -10.06 5.21 -3.05
CA LYS A 558 -11.20 4.88 -3.92
C LYS A 558 -10.84 3.63 -4.73
N TYR A 559 -11.63 2.57 -4.64
CA TYR A 559 -11.48 1.40 -5.51
C TYR A 559 -12.20 1.60 -6.85
N PRO A 560 -11.73 0.98 -7.95
CA PRO A 560 -12.37 1.07 -9.25
C PRO A 560 -13.67 0.27 -9.28
N GLU A 561 -14.56 0.62 -10.22
CA GLU A 561 -15.84 -0.06 -10.40
C GLU A 561 -15.70 -1.20 -11.42
N TYR A 562 -16.13 -2.40 -11.02
CA TYR A 562 -16.06 -3.62 -11.81
C TYR A 562 -17.05 -4.66 -11.25
N LYS A 563 -17.28 -5.74 -12.00
CA LYS A 563 -18.20 -6.82 -11.65
C LYS A 563 -17.47 -8.05 -11.12
N CYS A 564 -17.89 -8.57 -9.96
CA CYS A 564 -17.33 -9.78 -9.37
C CYS A 564 -18.05 -11.04 -9.89
N THR A 565 -17.71 -11.48 -11.11
CA THR A 565 -18.25 -12.72 -11.70
C THR A 565 -17.44 -13.94 -11.21
N ILE A 566 -17.94 -14.71 -10.25
CA ILE A 566 -17.23 -15.86 -9.65
C ILE A 566 -17.84 -17.18 -10.15
N SER A 567 -17.04 -18.05 -10.79
CA SER A 567 -17.42 -19.42 -11.17
C SER A 567 -16.59 -20.51 -10.48
N CYS A 568 -15.30 -20.25 -10.21
CA CYS A 568 -14.39 -21.20 -9.59
C CYS A 568 -14.14 -20.87 -8.11
N PRO A 569 -14.09 -21.86 -7.19
CA PRO A 569 -13.57 -21.66 -5.84
C PRO A 569 -12.04 -21.44 -5.88
N VAL A 570 -11.49 -20.79 -4.85
CA VAL A 570 -10.02 -20.65 -4.69
C VAL A 570 -9.40 -21.93 -4.09
N PHE A 571 -10.14 -22.59 -3.21
CA PHE A 571 -9.75 -23.82 -2.53
C PHE A 571 -10.80 -24.89 -2.83
N CYS A 572 -10.39 -26.06 -3.31
CA CYS A 572 -11.32 -27.14 -3.66
C CYS A 572 -11.90 -27.83 -2.42
N SER A 573 -11.15 -27.84 -1.32
CA SER A 573 -11.54 -28.40 -0.03
C SER A 573 -10.98 -27.61 1.14
N ARG A 574 -11.54 -27.84 2.34
CA ARG A 574 -10.97 -27.37 3.60
C ARG A 574 -9.51 -27.80 3.79
N ASN A 575 -9.13 -28.99 3.32
CA ASN A 575 -7.77 -29.50 3.48
C ASN A 575 -6.76 -28.70 2.65
N ASP A 576 -7.14 -28.25 1.45
CA ASP A 576 -6.31 -27.37 0.61
C ASP A 576 -6.08 -26.02 1.28
N LEU A 577 -7.13 -25.46 1.90
CA LEU A 577 -7.04 -24.23 2.68
C LEU A 577 -6.11 -24.42 3.88
N LEU A 578 -6.33 -25.43 4.73
CA LEU A 578 -5.50 -25.67 5.92
C LEU A 578 -4.03 -25.92 5.57
N ALA A 579 -3.74 -26.62 4.47
CA ALA A 579 -2.37 -26.81 3.99
C ALA A 579 -1.72 -25.51 3.49
N TYR A 580 -2.51 -24.60 2.89
CA TYR A 580 -2.05 -23.26 2.51
C TYR A 580 -1.80 -22.38 3.74
N GLU A 581 -2.65 -22.46 4.77
CA GLU A 581 -2.41 -21.79 6.05
C GLU A 581 -1.11 -22.28 6.71
N GLU A 582 -0.89 -23.59 6.80
CA GLU A 582 0.33 -24.18 7.36
C GLU A 582 1.59 -23.75 6.59
N ALA A 583 1.55 -23.75 5.26
CA ALA A 583 2.69 -23.29 4.45
C ALA A 583 3.03 -21.82 4.70
N ILE A 584 2.05 -20.99 5.08
CA ILE A 584 2.28 -19.60 5.50
C ILE A 584 2.87 -19.52 6.92
N GLU A 585 2.53 -20.46 7.82
CA GLU A 585 3.21 -20.57 9.13
C GLU A 585 4.68 -20.95 8.95
N VAL A 586 5.01 -21.94 8.12
CA VAL A 586 6.38 -22.32 7.79
C VAL A 586 7.14 -21.14 7.17
N ALA A 587 6.50 -20.40 6.26
CA ALA A 587 7.05 -19.16 5.71
C ALA A 587 7.32 -18.09 6.78
N GLN A 588 6.41 -17.91 7.74
CA GLN A 588 6.56 -16.96 8.83
C GLN A 588 7.69 -17.37 9.80
N VAL A 589 7.74 -18.64 10.21
CA VAL A 589 8.81 -19.16 11.09
C VAL A 589 10.17 -19.01 10.43
N MET A 590 10.29 -19.27 9.12
CA MET A 590 11.53 -19.01 8.37
C MET A 590 11.91 -17.53 8.36
N ASP A 591 10.97 -16.62 8.11
CA ASP A 591 11.23 -15.17 8.11
C ASP A 591 11.51 -14.60 9.51
N GLN A 592 11.00 -15.21 10.58
CA GLN A 592 11.38 -14.87 11.96
C GLN A 592 12.79 -15.40 12.30
N SER A 593 13.05 -16.67 12.01
CA SER A 593 14.36 -17.30 12.24
C SER A 593 15.52 -16.57 11.52
N LEU A 594 15.24 -15.95 10.37
CA LEU A 594 16.21 -15.12 9.62
C LEU A 594 16.35 -13.67 10.13
N ASP A 595 15.53 -13.19 11.06
CA ASP A 595 15.83 -11.99 11.86
C ASP A 595 16.64 -12.38 13.11
N GLU A 596 16.41 -13.57 13.65
CA GLU A 596 16.97 -14.08 14.91
C GLU A 596 18.32 -14.80 14.74
N GLY A 597 18.74 -15.10 13.50
CA GLY A 597 19.96 -15.86 13.20
C GLY A 597 19.86 -17.37 13.46
N ASN A 598 18.64 -17.90 13.61
CA ASN A 598 18.40 -19.29 14.00
C ASN A 598 18.46 -20.25 12.79
N SER A 599 19.68 -20.51 12.30
CA SER A 599 19.95 -21.40 11.15
C SER A 599 19.35 -22.80 11.27
N LYS A 600 19.13 -23.32 12.49
CA LYS A 600 18.48 -24.62 12.72
C LYS A 600 17.00 -24.59 12.32
N LEU A 601 16.24 -23.60 12.80
CA LEU A 601 14.83 -23.46 12.42
C LEU A 601 14.66 -23.13 10.93
N VAL A 602 15.60 -22.36 10.34
CA VAL A 602 15.63 -22.11 8.89
C VAL A 602 15.75 -23.43 8.11
N LEU A 603 16.66 -24.32 8.52
CA LEU A 603 16.81 -25.65 7.89
C LEU A 603 15.56 -26.51 8.04
N GLN A 604 14.96 -26.59 9.24
CA GLN A 604 13.72 -27.34 9.45
C GLN A 604 12.57 -26.81 8.57
N CYS A 605 12.46 -25.49 8.37
CA CYS A 605 11.47 -24.91 7.45
C CYS A 605 11.72 -25.29 5.98
N ILE A 606 12.99 -25.39 5.56
CA ILE A 606 13.37 -25.84 4.21
C ILE A 606 13.02 -27.33 4.03
N GLU A 607 13.34 -28.18 4.99
CA GLU A 607 13.04 -29.62 4.96
C GLU A 607 11.53 -29.89 4.86
N ILE A 608 10.71 -29.19 5.66
CA ILE A 608 9.24 -29.28 5.60
C ILE A 608 8.75 -28.87 4.21
N ALA A 609 9.19 -27.73 3.69
CA ALA A 609 8.76 -27.23 2.39
C ALA A 609 9.24 -28.14 1.23
N GLU A 610 10.44 -28.73 1.32
CA GLU A 610 10.95 -29.70 0.35
C GLU A 610 10.10 -30.98 0.34
N TYR A 611 9.76 -31.51 1.53
CA TYR A 611 8.93 -32.71 1.67
C TYR A 611 7.52 -32.50 1.09
N GLN A 612 6.87 -31.38 1.42
CA GLN A 612 5.54 -31.05 0.92
C GLN A 612 5.55 -30.84 -0.60
N LEU A 613 6.54 -30.12 -1.14
CA LEU A 613 6.67 -29.89 -2.58
C LEU A 613 7.01 -31.18 -3.36
N SER A 614 7.83 -32.06 -2.78
CA SER A 614 8.14 -33.39 -3.33
C SER A 614 6.93 -34.32 -3.34
N SER A 615 6.04 -34.18 -2.36
CA SER A 615 4.79 -34.96 -2.27
C SER A 615 3.78 -34.47 -3.30
N TYR A 616 3.63 -33.14 -3.44
CA TYR A 616 2.86 -32.51 -4.51
C TYR A 616 3.31 -32.95 -5.91
N PHE A 617 4.63 -33.03 -6.17
CA PHE A 617 5.16 -33.51 -7.45
C PHE A 617 4.73 -34.95 -7.78
N LYS A 618 4.79 -35.86 -6.80
CA LYS A 618 4.35 -37.26 -6.99
C LYS A 618 2.86 -37.35 -7.34
N MET A 619 2.01 -36.58 -6.65
CA MET A 619 0.58 -36.53 -6.93
C MET A 619 0.28 -35.90 -8.30
N LYS A 620 0.96 -34.79 -8.64
CA LYS A 620 0.82 -34.10 -9.93
C LYS A 620 1.15 -35.00 -11.13
N ASN A 621 2.16 -35.86 -11.00
CA ASN A 621 2.54 -36.81 -12.05
C ASN A 621 1.59 -38.03 -12.17
N GLN A 622 0.69 -38.23 -11.20
CA GLN A 622 -0.32 -39.30 -11.20
C GLN A 622 -1.70 -38.77 -11.63
N ALA A 623 -1.94 -37.47 -11.53
CA ALA A 623 -3.15 -36.82 -12.01
C ALA A 623 -3.11 -36.65 -13.55
N LEU A 624 -4.28 -36.82 -14.18
CA LEU A 624 -4.48 -36.37 -15.56
C LEU A 624 -4.38 -34.83 -15.63
N PRO A 625 -3.85 -34.25 -16.72
CA PRO A 625 -3.85 -32.79 -16.90
C PRO A 625 -5.28 -32.28 -17.10
N LEU A 626 -5.91 -31.84 -16.01
CA LEU A 626 -7.15 -31.07 -16.08
C LEU A 626 -6.79 -29.61 -16.33
N GLU A 627 -7.20 -29.07 -17.47
CA GLU A 627 -7.07 -27.64 -17.74
C GLU A 627 -7.99 -26.87 -16.77
N SER A 628 -7.41 -25.90 -16.06
CA SER A 628 -8.13 -25.06 -15.11
C SER A 628 -8.52 -23.76 -15.80
N GLU A 629 -9.80 -23.40 -15.75
CA GLU A 629 -10.32 -22.13 -16.29
C GLU A 629 -9.66 -20.88 -15.69
N ALA A 630 -9.05 -21.00 -14.50
CA ALA A 630 -8.45 -19.92 -13.76
C ALA A 630 -7.05 -20.30 -13.21
N PRO A 631 -6.05 -20.55 -14.09
CA PRO A 631 -4.75 -21.08 -13.68
C PRO A 631 -3.99 -20.13 -12.75
N PHE A 632 -4.28 -18.82 -12.85
CA PHE A 632 -3.75 -17.78 -11.98
C PHE A 632 -4.09 -17.97 -10.49
N LEU A 633 -5.17 -18.70 -10.15
CA LEU A 633 -5.55 -19.02 -8.77
C LEU A 633 -4.59 -20.02 -8.09
N GLN A 634 -3.77 -20.76 -8.84
CA GLN A 634 -2.79 -21.71 -8.26
C GLN A 634 -1.77 -21.04 -7.32
N ARG A 635 -1.64 -19.70 -7.38
CA ARG A 635 -0.85 -18.90 -6.42
C ARG A 635 -1.35 -18.97 -4.98
N PHE A 636 -2.58 -19.43 -4.76
CA PHE A 636 -3.21 -19.61 -3.45
C PHE A 636 -3.10 -21.06 -2.94
N SER A 637 -2.19 -21.87 -3.50
CA SER A 637 -1.95 -23.24 -3.06
C SER A 637 -0.80 -23.36 -2.06
N ALA A 638 -0.86 -24.38 -1.19
CA ALA A 638 0.25 -24.76 -0.29
C ALA A 638 1.56 -24.99 -1.06
N ALA A 639 1.48 -25.66 -2.21
CA ALA A 639 2.63 -25.91 -3.10
C ALA A 639 3.28 -24.60 -3.59
N TRP A 640 2.50 -23.56 -3.88
CA TRP A 640 3.02 -22.26 -4.30
C TRP A 640 3.76 -21.54 -3.17
N VAL A 641 3.22 -21.55 -1.95
CA VAL A 641 3.89 -20.95 -0.78
C VAL A 641 5.17 -21.72 -0.44
N ASN A 642 5.11 -23.06 -0.39
CA ASN A 642 6.28 -23.91 -0.19
C ASN A 642 7.36 -23.69 -1.26
N SER A 643 6.98 -23.49 -2.54
CA SER A 643 7.95 -23.15 -3.60
C SER A 643 8.69 -21.82 -3.38
N LYS A 644 8.11 -20.89 -2.61
CA LYS A 644 8.80 -19.65 -2.19
C LYS A 644 9.68 -19.87 -0.96
N VAL A 645 9.27 -20.71 0.00
CA VAL A 645 10.10 -21.14 1.14
C VAL A 645 11.36 -21.84 0.63
N VAL A 646 11.20 -22.85 -0.24
CA VAL A 646 12.31 -23.54 -0.91
C VAL A 646 13.20 -22.57 -1.69
N LEU A 647 12.64 -21.57 -2.38
CA LEU A 647 13.41 -20.57 -3.12
C LEU A 647 14.23 -19.62 -2.22
N LEU A 648 13.76 -19.30 -1.02
CA LEU A 648 14.60 -18.61 -0.03
C LEU A 648 15.62 -19.57 0.59
N GLY A 649 15.27 -20.85 0.73
CA GLY A 649 16.18 -21.92 1.14
C GLY A 649 17.39 -22.01 0.22
N VAL A 650 17.18 -22.04 -1.10
CA VAL A 650 18.24 -21.95 -2.11
C VAL A 650 19.21 -20.81 -1.81
N SER A 651 18.72 -19.58 -1.61
CA SER A 651 19.58 -18.42 -1.29
C SER A 651 20.28 -18.52 0.08
N PHE A 652 19.70 -19.25 1.05
CA PHE A 652 20.35 -19.55 2.33
C PHE A 652 21.48 -20.58 2.15
N HIS A 653 21.25 -21.66 1.39
CA HIS A 653 22.31 -22.63 1.05
C HIS A 653 23.42 -22.00 0.20
N GLU A 654 23.10 -21.09 -0.73
CA GLU A 654 24.09 -20.29 -1.49
C GLU A 654 24.98 -19.45 -0.56
N GLN A 655 24.39 -18.77 0.45
CA GLN A 655 25.13 -17.97 1.44
C GLN A 655 26.05 -18.84 2.31
N GLU A 656 25.56 -19.99 2.75
CA GLU A 656 26.32 -21.03 3.47
C GLU A 656 27.32 -21.80 2.56
N ARG A 657 27.44 -21.43 1.27
CA ARG A 657 28.28 -22.09 0.25
C ARG A 657 27.95 -23.56 -0.01
N ARG A 658 26.78 -24.03 0.43
CA ARG A 658 26.27 -25.40 0.24
C ARG A 658 25.57 -25.54 -1.12
N TYR A 659 26.33 -25.30 -2.19
CA TYR A 659 25.82 -25.29 -3.57
C TYR A 659 25.13 -26.61 -3.98
N GLN A 660 25.56 -27.77 -3.45
CA GLN A 660 24.91 -29.05 -3.73
C GLN A 660 23.46 -29.11 -3.20
N ASP A 661 23.20 -28.57 -2.01
CA ASP A 661 21.85 -28.45 -1.46
C ASP A 661 21.00 -27.49 -2.32
N ALA A 662 21.57 -26.35 -2.71
CA ALA A 662 20.92 -25.38 -3.60
C ALA A 662 20.55 -26.01 -4.96
N ILE A 663 21.48 -26.76 -5.59
CA ILE A 663 21.26 -27.51 -6.83
C ILE A 663 20.11 -28.52 -6.69
N LYS A 664 20.05 -29.27 -5.58
CA LYS A 664 18.97 -30.22 -5.27
C LYS A 664 17.61 -29.52 -5.24
N LEU A 665 17.49 -28.42 -4.49
CA LEU A 665 16.26 -27.64 -4.37
C LEU A 665 15.85 -26.95 -5.69
N LEU A 666 16.80 -26.47 -6.48
CA LEU A 666 16.56 -25.88 -7.80
C LEU A 666 16.06 -26.91 -8.82
N LYS A 667 16.65 -28.12 -8.83
CA LYS A 667 16.17 -29.23 -9.65
C LYS A 667 14.76 -29.67 -9.23
N LEU A 668 14.43 -29.68 -7.93
CA LEU A 668 13.07 -29.93 -7.45
C LEU A 668 12.08 -28.86 -7.96
N LEU A 669 12.39 -27.58 -7.81
CA LEU A 669 11.54 -26.47 -8.28
C LEU A 669 11.23 -26.55 -9.78
N LEU A 670 12.27 -26.81 -10.60
CA LEU A 670 12.13 -26.95 -12.05
C LEU A 670 11.33 -28.17 -12.50
N ASN A 671 11.29 -29.24 -11.69
CA ASN A 671 10.47 -30.42 -11.96
C ASN A 671 9.00 -30.21 -11.55
N CYS A 672 8.74 -29.54 -10.43
CA CYS A 672 7.37 -29.27 -9.95
C CYS A 672 6.59 -28.30 -10.85
N TYR A 673 7.28 -27.29 -11.38
CA TYR A 673 6.69 -26.17 -12.10
C TYR A 673 7.21 -26.13 -13.55
N THR A 674 6.56 -26.91 -14.42
CA THR A 674 6.79 -26.91 -15.88
C THR A 674 6.35 -25.61 -16.57
N SER A 675 5.37 -24.91 -16.00
CA SER A 675 4.78 -23.67 -16.54
C SER A 675 4.75 -22.55 -15.49
N ASP A 676 5.87 -21.83 -15.32
CA ASP A 676 6.01 -20.72 -14.38
C ASP A 676 7.10 -19.75 -14.84
N GLY A 677 6.81 -18.44 -14.93
CA GLY A 677 7.80 -17.42 -15.28
C GLY A 677 9.02 -17.34 -14.35
N ARG A 678 8.95 -17.94 -13.15
CA ARG A 678 10.09 -18.09 -12.22
C ARG A 678 11.15 -19.08 -12.73
N ARG A 679 10.83 -19.97 -13.68
CA ARG A 679 11.77 -20.96 -14.25
C ARG A 679 13.06 -20.29 -14.73
N GLY A 680 12.96 -19.15 -15.42
CA GLY A 680 14.11 -18.39 -15.88
C GLY A 680 15.05 -17.89 -14.77
N TYR A 681 14.57 -17.73 -13.54
CA TYR A 681 15.44 -17.43 -12.40
C TYR A 681 16.08 -18.70 -11.83
N TRP A 682 15.32 -19.80 -11.73
CA TRP A 682 15.82 -21.08 -11.23
C TRP A 682 16.87 -21.71 -12.14
N THR A 683 16.64 -21.75 -13.46
CA THR A 683 17.60 -22.27 -14.44
C THR A 683 18.89 -21.44 -14.46
N LEU A 684 18.78 -20.12 -14.30
CA LEU A 684 19.94 -19.23 -14.17
C LEU A 684 20.73 -19.50 -12.88
N ARG A 685 20.07 -19.67 -11.73
CA ARG A 685 20.74 -20.06 -10.46
C ARG A 685 21.38 -21.43 -10.56
N LEU A 686 20.67 -22.43 -11.09
CA LEU A 686 21.18 -23.80 -11.25
C LEU A 686 22.46 -23.82 -12.09
N SER A 687 22.48 -23.08 -13.20
CA SER A 687 23.68 -22.92 -14.03
C SER A 687 24.80 -22.11 -13.34
N ILE A 688 24.49 -21.22 -12.39
CA ILE A 688 25.50 -20.56 -11.53
C ILE A 688 26.09 -21.55 -10.52
N ASP A 689 25.25 -22.28 -9.80
CA ASP A 689 25.69 -23.16 -8.72
C ASP A 689 26.48 -24.37 -9.25
N LEU A 690 26.09 -24.91 -10.42
CA LEU A 690 26.87 -25.91 -11.14
C LEU A 690 28.26 -25.42 -11.58
N GLU A 691 28.43 -24.12 -11.84
CA GLU A 691 29.75 -23.55 -12.12
C GLU A 691 30.58 -23.42 -10.83
N HIS A 692 29.95 -23.10 -9.70
CA HIS A 692 30.60 -23.10 -8.39
C HIS A 692 31.04 -24.51 -7.93
N THR A 693 30.35 -25.58 -8.35
CA THR A 693 30.78 -26.98 -8.11
C THR A 693 31.75 -27.53 -9.17
N GLY A 694 32.17 -26.71 -10.15
CA GLY A 694 33.09 -27.12 -11.23
C GLY A 694 32.45 -27.93 -12.36
N CYS A 695 31.13 -28.14 -12.34
CA CYS A 695 30.35 -28.90 -13.32
C CYS A 695 30.06 -28.06 -14.59
N ILE A 696 31.12 -27.55 -15.24
CA ILE A 696 31.00 -26.50 -16.27
C ILE A 696 30.20 -26.95 -17.51
N GLU A 697 30.29 -28.22 -17.94
CA GLU A 697 29.48 -28.69 -19.08
C GLU A 697 27.99 -28.86 -18.72
N GLU A 698 27.67 -29.26 -17.48
CA GLU A 698 26.27 -29.28 -17.01
C GLU A 698 25.73 -27.85 -16.85
N SER A 699 26.55 -26.94 -16.32
CA SER A 699 26.25 -25.50 -16.28
C SER A 699 25.96 -24.92 -17.67
N LEU A 700 26.73 -25.32 -18.69
CA LEU A 700 26.51 -24.93 -20.08
C LEU A 700 25.24 -25.56 -20.66
N SER A 701 24.99 -26.87 -20.48
CA SER A 701 23.75 -27.51 -20.95
C SER A 701 22.51 -26.84 -20.36
N VAL A 702 22.46 -26.69 -19.03
CA VAL A 702 21.37 -26.00 -18.32
C VAL A 702 21.19 -24.56 -18.83
N ALA A 703 22.26 -23.88 -19.25
CA ALA A 703 22.16 -22.56 -19.87
C ALA A 703 21.63 -22.60 -21.31
N GLU A 704 21.99 -23.60 -22.12
CA GLU A 704 21.48 -23.80 -23.48
C GLU A 704 20.00 -24.21 -23.45
N ASP A 705 19.64 -25.21 -22.66
CA ASP A 705 18.26 -25.67 -22.40
C ASP A 705 17.39 -24.51 -21.88
N GLY A 706 17.94 -23.70 -20.97
CA GLY A 706 17.28 -22.51 -20.42
C GLY A 706 17.04 -21.37 -21.41
N VAL A 707 17.70 -21.35 -22.57
CA VAL A 707 17.35 -20.38 -23.63
C VAL A 707 16.18 -20.88 -24.48
N LEU A 708 16.04 -22.20 -24.62
CA LEU A 708 14.99 -22.86 -25.40
C LEU A 708 13.65 -22.94 -24.64
N ASP A 709 13.69 -23.03 -23.31
CA ASP A 709 12.50 -23.05 -22.44
C ASP A 709 11.60 -21.80 -22.66
N PRO A 710 10.33 -21.96 -23.09
CA PRO A 710 9.42 -20.84 -23.36
C PRO A 710 9.21 -19.89 -22.16
N TRP A 711 9.16 -20.45 -20.94
CA TRP A 711 8.82 -19.75 -19.69
C TRP A 711 9.95 -18.90 -19.12
N VAL A 712 11.11 -18.87 -19.78
CA VAL A 712 12.25 -18.04 -19.39
C VAL A 712 12.08 -16.63 -19.95
N ARG A 713 11.57 -15.71 -19.13
CA ARG A 713 11.20 -14.34 -19.56
C ARG A 713 12.35 -13.32 -19.45
N ALA A 714 12.20 -12.21 -20.19
CA ALA A 714 12.98 -10.96 -20.14
C ALA A 714 14.47 -11.09 -19.74
N GLY A 715 14.90 -10.42 -18.66
CA GLY A 715 16.29 -10.37 -18.21
C GLY A 715 16.90 -11.72 -17.80
N SER A 716 16.08 -12.72 -17.49
CA SER A 716 16.56 -14.08 -17.26
C SER A 716 16.99 -14.76 -18.56
N ARG A 717 16.23 -14.59 -19.66
CA ARG A 717 16.65 -15.07 -21.00
C ARG A 717 17.94 -14.36 -21.45
N MET A 718 18.04 -13.05 -21.25
CA MET A 718 19.25 -12.27 -21.53
C MET A 718 20.48 -12.80 -20.75
N ALA A 719 20.33 -13.05 -19.45
CA ALA A 719 21.39 -13.59 -18.61
C ALA A 719 21.84 -14.99 -19.06
N LEU A 720 20.90 -15.88 -19.40
CA LEU A 720 21.19 -17.24 -19.90
C LEU A 720 21.87 -17.20 -21.27
N GLN A 721 21.36 -16.43 -22.22
CA GLN A 721 21.97 -16.22 -23.54
C GLN A 721 23.43 -15.72 -23.43
N ARG A 722 23.68 -14.75 -22.56
CA ARG A 722 25.03 -14.23 -22.28
C ARG A 722 25.92 -15.26 -21.59
N ARG A 723 25.34 -16.15 -20.78
CA ARG A 723 26.07 -17.28 -20.17
C ARG A 723 26.51 -18.31 -21.20
N VAL A 724 25.64 -18.72 -22.11
CA VAL A 724 25.98 -19.63 -23.22
C VAL A 724 27.13 -19.04 -24.05
N ILE A 725 27.08 -17.75 -24.40
CA ILE A 725 28.15 -17.05 -25.14
C ILE A 725 29.48 -16.97 -24.36
N ARG A 726 29.44 -16.98 -23.02
CA ARG A 726 30.62 -16.94 -22.16
C ARG A 726 31.25 -18.33 -21.97
N LEU A 727 30.43 -19.35 -21.69
CA LEU A 727 30.86 -20.70 -21.38
C LEU A 727 31.17 -21.52 -22.64
N GLY A 728 30.29 -21.44 -23.65
CA GLY A 728 30.40 -22.09 -24.97
C GLY A 728 31.42 -21.42 -25.89
N LYS A 729 32.63 -21.15 -25.38
CA LYS A 729 33.81 -20.84 -26.18
C LYS A 729 34.54 -22.15 -26.55
N PRO A 730 35.39 -22.15 -27.61
CA PRO A 730 36.27 -23.28 -27.90
C PRO A 730 37.10 -23.66 -26.66
N PRO A 731 37.31 -24.97 -26.39
CA PRO A 731 36.92 -26.12 -27.23
C PRO A 731 35.46 -26.59 -27.09
N ARG A 732 34.66 -26.06 -26.15
CA ARG A 732 33.32 -26.59 -25.80
C ARG A 732 32.28 -26.46 -26.89
N ARG A 733 32.26 -25.31 -27.56
CA ARG A 733 31.42 -25.02 -28.73
C ARG A 733 32.24 -24.18 -29.70
N TRP A 734 32.13 -24.48 -30.99
CA TRP A 734 32.87 -23.80 -32.06
C TRP A 734 32.00 -22.86 -32.89
N LYS A 735 30.68 -23.07 -32.89
CA LYS A 735 29.69 -22.23 -33.58
C LYS A 735 29.01 -21.30 -32.57
N ALA A 736 28.96 -20.01 -32.85
CA ALA A 736 28.22 -19.05 -32.04
C ALA A 736 26.70 -19.20 -32.24
N PRO A 737 25.87 -19.02 -31.18
CA PRO A 737 24.40 -18.99 -31.33
C PRO A 737 23.92 -17.85 -32.23
N SER A 738 22.78 -18.03 -32.91
CA SER A 738 22.19 -17.02 -33.81
C SER A 738 21.91 -15.68 -33.12
N TYR A 739 21.37 -15.72 -31.90
CA TYR A 739 21.09 -14.53 -31.09
C TYR A 739 22.35 -13.78 -30.60
N ALA A 740 23.56 -14.33 -30.79
CA ALA A 740 24.79 -13.74 -30.26
C ALA A 740 25.17 -12.40 -30.90
N ALA A 741 24.60 -12.03 -32.04
CA ALA A 741 24.71 -10.68 -32.60
C ALA A 741 23.81 -9.69 -31.84
N SER A 742 22.51 -9.98 -31.70
CA SER A 742 21.54 -9.14 -30.97
C SER A 742 21.95 -8.92 -29.50
N VAL A 743 22.36 -9.98 -28.81
CA VAL A 743 22.85 -9.94 -27.41
C VAL A 743 24.16 -9.15 -27.23
N LYS A 744 24.87 -8.85 -28.33
CA LYS A 744 26.08 -8.00 -28.38
C LYS A 744 25.84 -6.65 -29.07
N ARG A 745 24.61 -6.30 -29.46
CA ARG A 745 24.27 -5.00 -30.07
C ARG A 745 24.80 -3.89 -29.16
N LYS A 746 25.61 -3.00 -29.73
CA LYS A 746 26.12 -1.83 -29.00
C LYS A 746 24.95 -0.87 -28.76
N ILE A 747 24.70 -0.57 -27.48
CA ILE A 747 23.83 0.52 -27.06
C ILE A 747 24.67 1.80 -27.06
N THR A 748 24.10 2.94 -27.40
CA THR A 748 24.79 4.24 -27.33
C THR A 748 25.21 4.52 -25.89
N GLU A 749 26.45 4.98 -25.69
CA GLU A 749 26.98 5.34 -24.37
C GLU A 749 27.46 6.79 -24.40
N VAL A 750 26.88 7.62 -23.53
CA VAL A 750 27.27 9.02 -23.29
C VAL A 750 28.11 9.05 -22.01
N GLN A 751 29.07 9.97 -21.90
CA GLN A 751 29.87 10.16 -20.68
C GLN A 751 29.77 11.60 -20.21
N ILE A 752 29.43 11.79 -18.93
CA ILE A 752 29.38 13.10 -18.27
C ILE A 752 30.25 13.09 -17.01
N HIS A 753 30.68 14.26 -16.55
CA HIS A 753 31.63 14.40 -15.44
C HIS A 753 30.98 15.09 -14.24
N GLY A 754 30.83 14.36 -13.13
CA GLY A 754 30.23 14.87 -11.89
C GLY A 754 31.26 14.96 -10.76
N ARG A 755 31.31 16.10 -10.04
CA ARG A 755 32.17 16.26 -8.86
C ARG A 755 31.56 15.48 -7.67
N PRO A 756 32.17 14.38 -7.19
CA PRO A 756 31.54 13.50 -6.20
C PRO A 756 31.64 14.07 -4.78
N LEU A 757 30.51 14.03 -4.04
CA LEU A 757 30.42 14.47 -2.65
C LEU A 757 30.75 13.36 -1.64
N ASN A 758 30.68 12.09 -2.03
CA ASN A 758 30.97 10.95 -1.14
C ASN A 758 31.58 9.74 -1.87
N GLY A 759 32.69 9.23 -1.32
CA GLY A 759 33.38 8.02 -1.84
C GLY A 759 33.09 6.72 -1.09
N LYS A 760 32.32 6.75 0.02
CA LYS A 760 32.11 5.59 0.90
C LYS A 760 31.27 4.51 0.21
N VAL A 761 31.87 3.32 0.06
CA VAL A 761 31.21 2.11 -0.48
C VAL A 761 29.95 1.80 0.33
N GLY A 762 28.84 1.50 -0.38
CA GLY A 762 27.54 1.23 0.24
C GLY A 762 26.66 2.46 0.51
N THR A 763 27.17 3.69 0.31
CA THR A 763 26.33 4.91 0.34
C THR A 763 25.89 5.30 -1.08
N LYS A 764 24.68 5.87 -1.24
CA LYS A 764 24.25 6.45 -2.53
C LYS A 764 25.22 7.56 -2.92
N SER A 765 25.79 7.49 -4.13
CA SER A 765 26.62 8.57 -4.67
C SER A 765 25.80 9.86 -4.81
N ARG A 766 26.37 10.97 -4.32
CA ARG A 766 25.89 12.34 -4.51
C ARG A 766 26.93 13.14 -5.25
N PHE A 767 26.49 14.15 -5.97
CA PHE A 767 27.33 15.04 -6.77
C PHE A 767 26.96 16.50 -6.48
N TYR A 768 27.86 17.42 -6.84
CA TYR A 768 27.46 18.81 -7.06
C TYR A 768 26.81 18.90 -8.44
N GLY A 769 25.65 19.56 -8.53
CA GLY A 769 24.99 19.89 -9.79
C GLY A 769 25.63 21.09 -10.49
N GLU A 770 25.11 21.41 -11.67
CA GLU A 770 25.50 22.60 -12.45
C GLU A 770 25.06 23.91 -11.75
N ASP A 771 23.99 23.83 -10.95
CA ASP A 771 23.51 24.84 -10.01
C ASP A 771 24.38 24.99 -8.74
N GLY A 772 25.35 24.09 -8.54
CA GLY A 772 26.20 24.03 -7.34
C GLY A 772 25.55 23.33 -6.14
N GLU A 773 24.30 22.86 -6.27
CA GLU A 773 23.57 22.20 -5.19
C GLU A 773 23.88 20.69 -5.09
N GLN A 774 23.48 20.06 -3.98
CA GLN A 774 23.74 18.63 -3.76
C GLN A 774 22.69 17.73 -4.45
N CYS A 775 23.07 17.15 -5.59
CA CYS A 775 22.19 16.37 -6.45
C CYS A 775 22.46 14.83 -6.43
N GLY A 776 21.54 14.07 -7.04
CA GLY A 776 21.70 12.63 -7.33
C GLY A 776 22.47 12.37 -8.62
N VAL A 777 22.76 11.11 -8.93
CA VAL A 777 23.43 10.76 -10.20
C VAL A 777 22.48 10.89 -11.39
N GLU A 778 21.20 10.61 -11.12
CA GLU A 778 20.06 10.69 -12.03
C GLU A 778 19.68 12.16 -12.31
N GLU A 779 19.77 13.00 -11.28
CA GLU A 779 19.50 14.44 -11.34
C GLU A 779 20.59 15.20 -12.11
N LEU A 780 21.87 14.88 -11.87
CA LEU A 780 22.99 15.43 -12.64
C LEU A 780 22.86 15.12 -14.14
N ALA A 781 22.35 13.94 -14.48
CA ALA A 781 22.07 13.58 -15.87
C ALA A 781 20.90 14.40 -16.44
N LEU A 782 19.84 14.66 -15.67
CA LEU A 782 18.74 15.55 -16.10
C LEU A 782 19.24 16.99 -16.36
N GLN A 783 20.04 17.55 -15.46
CA GLN A 783 20.69 18.86 -15.64
C GLN A 783 21.47 18.91 -16.97
N PHE A 784 22.37 17.94 -17.17
CA PHE A 784 23.14 17.82 -18.42
C PHE A 784 22.24 17.76 -19.67
N TYR A 785 21.19 16.93 -19.69
CA TYR A 785 20.32 16.82 -20.87
C TYR A 785 19.46 18.06 -21.12
N ALA A 786 19.10 18.81 -20.07
CA ALA A 786 18.45 20.11 -20.22
C ALA A 786 19.41 21.18 -20.77
N GLY A 787 20.68 21.14 -20.36
CA GLY A 787 21.77 21.99 -20.87
C GLY A 787 22.48 21.38 -22.09
N GLU A 788 23.79 21.13 -21.94
CA GLU A 788 24.72 20.72 -23.01
C GLU A 788 24.27 19.49 -23.82
N GLY A 789 23.50 18.58 -23.21
CA GLY A 789 22.97 17.36 -23.82
C GLY A 789 21.80 17.57 -24.80
N GLY A 790 21.36 18.81 -25.03
CA GLY A 790 20.57 19.20 -26.20
C GLY A 790 19.15 19.71 -25.94
N GLY A 791 18.91 20.39 -24.81
CA GLY A 791 17.64 21.09 -24.56
C GLY A 791 16.45 20.18 -24.27
N TRP A 792 16.68 19.05 -23.60
CA TRP A 792 15.64 18.08 -23.28
C TRP A 792 14.87 18.46 -22.01
N GLN A 793 13.56 18.27 -22.04
CA GLN A 793 12.76 18.09 -20.82
C GLN A 793 12.78 16.62 -20.43
N GLY A 794 12.44 16.29 -19.18
CA GLY A 794 12.36 14.90 -18.76
C GLY A 794 12.15 14.74 -17.26
N VAL A 795 11.97 13.48 -16.85
CA VAL A 795 11.82 13.09 -15.43
C VAL A 795 12.64 11.85 -15.10
N HIS A 796 13.03 11.75 -13.83
CA HIS A 796 13.46 10.49 -13.23
C HIS A 796 12.25 9.56 -13.09
N ALA A 797 12.01 8.81 -14.17
CA ALA A 797 10.86 7.96 -14.42
C ALA A 797 10.88 6.66 -13.61
N GLU A 798 12.04 6.02 -13.51
CA GLU A 798 12.17 4.59 -13.19
C GLU A 798 11.14 3.78 -14.01
N SER A 799 10.48 2.79 -13.41
CA SER A 799 9.28 2.15 -13.99
C SER A 799 7.97 2.91 -13.70
N GLY A 800 7.99 4.02 -12.97
CA GLY A 800 6.80 4.66 -12.40
C GLY A 800 5.86 5.29 -13.43
N ILE A 801 6.38 6.20 -14.26
CA ILE A 801 5.56 6.92 -15.26
C ILE A 801 5.00 5.95 -16.32
N TRP A 802 5.78 4.93 -16.71
CA TRP A 802 5.39 3.92 -17.69
C TRP A 802 4.20 3.07 -17.24
N LEU A 803 4.19 2.65 -15.98
CA LEU A 803 3.08 1.89 -15.41
C LEU A 803 1.83 2.77 -15.16
N THR A 804 2.03 4.09 -15.01
CA THR A 804 0.94 5.08 -14.96
C THR A 804 0.33 5.29 -16.35
N ILE A 805 1.14 5.52 -17.39
CA ILE A 805 0.70 5.62 -18.79
C ILE A 805 -0.04 4.33 -19.20
N TYR A 806 0.52 3.15 -18.94
CA TYR A 806 -0.13 1.86 -19.22
C TYR A 806 -1.48 1.73 -18.50
N GLY A 807 -1.53 2.04 -17.19
CA GLY A 807 -2.76 1.93 -16.41
C GLY A 807 -3.87 2.87 -16.86
N LEU A 808 -3.52 4.06 -17.35
CA LEU A 808 -4.48 5.01 -17.94
C LEU A 808 -4.94 4.58 -19.34
N LEU A 809 -4.01 4.23 -20.24
CA LEU A 809 -4.30 3.84 -21.62
C LEU A 809 -5.07 2.50 -21.74
N MET A 810 -4.91 1.61 -20.76
CA MET A 810 -5.50 0.27 -20.75
C MET A 810 -6.58 0.10 -19.66
N TRP A 811 -7.12 1.19 -19.10
CA TRP A 811 -8.02 1.15 -17.94
C TRP A 811 -9.22 0.21 -18.15
N ASP A 812 -9.97 0.39 -19.23
CA ASP A 812 -11.16 -0.43 -19.55
C ASP A 812 -10.83 -1.91 -19.78
N VAL A 813 -9.62 -2.18 -20.28
CA VAL A 813 -9.09 -3.54 -20.44
C VAL A 813 -8.73 -4.16 -19.08
N ILE A 814 -8.15 -3.38 -18.17
CA ILE A 814 -7.78 -3.85 -16.83
C ILE A 814 -9.04 -4.19 -16.00
N PHE A 815 -10.11 -3.42 -16.15
CA PHE A 815 -11.35 -3.57 -15.34
C PHE A 815 -12.53 -4.24 -16.07
N SER A 816 -12.32 -4.76 -17.29
CA SER A 816 -13.30 -5.55 -18.05
C SER A 816 -13.85 -6.77 -17.27
N ASP A 817 -15.14 -7.08 -17.43
CA ASP A 817 -15.81 -8.24 -16.79
C ASP A 817 -15.28 -9.59 -17.33
N VAL A 818 -14.24 -10.11 -16.67
CA VAL A 818 -13.67 -11.45 -16.92
C VAL A 818 -13.86 -12.33 -15.68
N PRO A 819 -14.49 -13.52 -15.80
CA PRO A 819 -14.76 -14.41 -14.67
C PRO A 819 -13.53 -14.72 -13.80
N ASN A 820 -13.75 -14.82 -12.49
CA ASN A 820 -12.78 -15.14 -11.44
C ASN A 820 -11.64 -14.12 -11.22
N THR A 821 -11.47 -13.12 -12.10
CA THR A 821 -10.41 -12.12 -11.98
C THR A 821 -10.69 -11.07 -10.89
N PHE A 822 -11.96 -10.79 -10.62
CA PHE A 822 -12.42 -9.96 -9.51
C PHE A 822 -13.34 -10.76 -8.59
N ARG A 823 -13.10 -10.70 -7.27
CA ARG A 823 -13.81 -11.50 -6.26
C ARG A 823 -14.40 -10.63 -5.13
N THR A 824 -13.76 -9.52 -4.77
CA THR A 824 -14.32 -8.51 -3.85
C THR A 824 -14.15 -7.10 -4.42
N LYS A 825 -14.87 -6.11 -3.87
CA LYS A 825 -14.81 -4.67 -4.26
C LYS A 825 -13.54 -3.94 -3.81
N PHE A 826 -12.53 -4.66 -3.32
CA PHE A 826 -11.33 -4.11 -2.68
C PHE A 826 -10.03 -4.49 -3.41
N GLN A 827 -10.11 -4.70 -4.74
CA GLN A 827 -8.97 -4.99 -5.60
C GLN A 827 -8.60 -3.77 -6.45
N ASN A 828 -7.30 -3.48 -6.56
CA ASN A 828 -6.75 -2.44 -7.45
C ASN A 828 -6.31 -2.98 -8.82
N SER A 829 -6.51 -4.27 -9.07
CA SER A 829 -6.14 -4.98 -10.29
C SER A 829 -6.83 -6.36 -10.35
N PRO A 830 -7.05 -6.91 -11.55
CA PRO A 830 -7.57 -8.25 -11.71
C PRO A 830 -6.51 -9.29 -11.30
N LEU A 831 -6.94 -10.41 -10.73
CA LEU A 831 -6.03 -11.44 -10.18
C LEU A 831 -5.10 -12.04 -11.25
N ASP A 832 -5.51 -12.07 -12.52
CA ASP A 832 -4.75 -12.64 -13.63
C ASP A 832 -3.67 -11.71 -14.21
N MET A 833 -3.61 -10.42 -13.82
CA MET A 833 -2.66 -9.42 -14.34
C MET A 833 -1.16 -9.82 -14.29
N ASP A 834 -0.79 -10.70 -13.35
CA ASP A 834 0.57 -11.25 -13.19
C ASP A 834 0.83 -12.56 -13.96
N SER A 835 -0.03 -12.91 -14.93
CA SER A 835 0.00 -14.15 -15.70
C SER A 835 -0.46 -13.99 -17.13
N ASP A 836 0.09 -14.84 -18.00
CA ASP A 836 -0.08 -14.91 -19.45
C ASP A 836 -1.56 -14.87 -19.89
N SER A 837 -2.46 -15.48 -19.10
CA SER A 837 -3.90 -15.50 -19.38
C SER A 837 -4.58 -14.13 -19.40
N PHE A 838 -3.99 -13.08 -18.80
CA PHE A 838 -4.54 -11.72 -18.85
C PHE A 838 -4.65 -11.22 -20.29
N TYR A 839 -3.59 -11.43 -21.09
CA TYR A 839 -3.57 -11.07 -22.50
C TYR A 839 -4.45 -12.00 -23.33
N ASP A 840 -4.30 -13.32 -23.19
CA ASP A 840 -5.03 -14.27 -24.04
C ASP A 840 -6.55 -14.17 -23.87
N THR A 841 -7.04 -13.99 -22.63
CA THR A 841 -8.49 -13.86 -22.34
C THR A 841 -9.06 -12.52 -22.81
N ARG A 842 -8.24 -11.46 -22.89
CA ARG A 842 -8.66 -10.11 -23.30
C ARG A 842 -8.19 -9.72 -24.70
N LYS A 843 -7.63 -10.64 -25.48
CA LYS A 843 -6.98 -10.35 -26.77
C LYS A 843 -7.90 -9.60 -27.75
N THR A 844 -9.20 -9.89 -27.71
CA THR A 844 -10.25 -9.26 -28.53
C THR A 844 -10.53 -7.80 -28.18
N ILE A 845 -10.20 -7.34 -26.96
CA ILE A 845 -10.31 -5.92 -26.56
C ILE A 845 -8.94 -5.23 -26.50
N ILE A 846 -7.86 -5.99 -26.22
CA ILE A 846 -6.49 -5.48 -26.22
C ILE A 846 -6.08 -5.03 -27.62
N GLU A 847 -6.18 -5.89 -28.64
CA GLU A 847 -5.61 -5.58 -29.95
C GLU A 847 -6.29 -4.36 -30.64
N PRO A 848 -7.62 -4.15 -30.57
CA PRO A 848 -8.25 -2.90 -31.00
C PRO A 848 -7.78 -1.68 -30.19
N GLN A 849 -7.64 -1.78 -28.87
CA GLN A 849 -7.17 -0.65 -28.06
C GLN A 849 -5.71 -0.29 -28.38
N LEU A 850 -4.87 -1.29 -28.63
CA LEU A 850 -3.50 -1.07 -29.11
C LEU A 850 -3.46 -0.46 -30.51
N GLN A 851 -4.43 -0.76 -31.38
CA GLN A 851 -4.57 -0.11 -32.69
C GLN A 851 -4.97 1.37 -32.55
N ASN A 852 -5.94 1.70 -31.69
CA ASN A 852 -6.32 3.09 -31.37
C ASN A 852 -5.10 3.89 -30.85
N ILE A 853 -4.31 3.29 -29.95
CA ILE A 853 -3.07 3.88 -29.43
C ILE A 853 -2.04 4.08 -30.55
N HIS A 854 -1.87 3.08 -31.43
CA HIS A 854 -0.96 3.14 -32.58
C HIS A 854 -1.33 4.27 -33.56
N GLU A 855 -2.61 4.47 -33.82
CA GLU A 855 -3.17 5.50 -34.71
C GLU A 855 -3.14 6.92 -34.11
N GLY A 856 -2.74 7.07 -32.84
CA GLY A 856 -2.46 8.36 -32.21
C GLY A 856 -3.48 8.81 -31.16
N MET A 857 -4.53 8.02 -30.88
CA MET A 857 -5.56 8.36 -29.89
C MET A 857 -5.06 8.37 -28.43
N ALA A 858 -3.79 8.01 -28.20
CA ALA A 858 -3.21 7.83 -26.87
C ALA A 858 -3.34 9.07 -25.95
N GLU A 859 -3.15 10.29 -26.45
CA GLU A 859 -3.29 11.49 -25.60
C GLU A 859 -4.75 11.69 -25.16
N ALA A 860 -5.72 11.53 -26.07
CA ALA A 860 -7.14 11.66 -25.79
C ALA A 860 -7.64 10.58 -24.80
N ILE A 861 -7.21 9.32 -24.99
CA ILE A 861 -7.50 8.21 -24.07
C ILE A 861 -6.92 8.52 -22.68
N LEU A 862 -5.69 9.03 -22.59
CA LEU A 862 -5.04 9.36 -21.32
C LEU A 862 -5.76 10.49 -20.58
N ILE A 863 -6.21 11.54 -21.28
CA ILE A 863 -6.97 12.66 -20.69
C ILE A 863 -8.31 12.14 -20.15
N MET A 864 -9.09 11.44 -20.96
CA MET A 864 -10.39 10.87 -20.57
C MET A 864 -10.27 9.94 -19.35
N SER A 865 -9.29 9.03 -19.38
CA SER A 865 -9.00 8.11 -18.27
C SER A 865 -8.53 8.83 -17.01
N TRP A 866 -7.77 9.92 -17.13
CA TRP A 866 -7.40 10.75 -16.00
C TRP A 866 -8.63 11.43 -15.38
N GLU A 867 -9.44 12.12 -16.19
CA GLU A 867 -10.59 12.90 -15.72
C GLU A 867 -11.67 12.03 -15.07
N LEU A 868 -11.97 10.86 -15.65
CA LEU A 868 -12.96 9.92 -15.09
C LEU A 868 -12.47 9.19 -13.83
N HIS A 869 -11.15 9.00 -13.67
CA HIS A 869 -10.62 8.05 -12.68
C HIS A 869 -9.64 8.63 -11.66
N GLN A 870 -9.33 9.94 -11.68
CA GLN A 870 -8.38 10.57 -10.75
C GLN A 870 -8.63 10.16 -9.28
N GLY A 871 -7.55 9.75 -8.60
CA GLY A 871 -7.59 9.26 -7.20
C GLY A 871 -8.05 7.80 -7.03
N THR A 872 -8.48 7.12 -8.10
CA THR A 872 -8.93 5.71 -8.06
C THR A 872 -7.75 4.74 -8.12
N LEU A 873 -7.77 3.69 -7.30
CA LEU A 873 -6.69 2.70 -7.21
C LEU A 873 -6.60 1.79 -8.43
N CYS A 874 -5.65 2.05 -9.32
CA CYS A 874 -5.18 1.08 -10.32
C CYS A 874 -3.72 0.72 -10.09
N ARG A 875 -3.39 -0.58 -10.15
CA ARG A 875 -2.04 -1.09 -9.98
C ARG A 875 -1.09 -0.55 -11.06
N GLY A 876 -0.09 0.20 -10.63
CA GLY A 876 0.90 0.86 -11.51
C GLY A 876 0.65 2.36 -11.70
N VAL A 877 -0.58 2.85 -11.47
CA VAL A 877 -0.94 4.26 -11.55
C VAL A 877 -0.52 4.99 -10.27
N ASN A 878 0.11 6.15 -10.42
CA ASN A 878 0.52 6.99 -9.29
C ASN A 878 0.16 8.47 -9.52
N TRP A 879 -1.06 8.83 -9.11
CA TRP A 879 -1.63 10.18 -9.20
C TRP A 879 -0.82 11.28 -8.47
N GLU A 880 0.12 10.94 -7.58
CA GLU A 880 0.96 11.90 -6.85
C GLU A 880 2.32 12.17 -7.51
N ARG A 881 2.82 11.28 -8.39
CA ARG A 881 4.20 11.37 -8.93
C ARG A 881 4.29 12.16 -10.23
N ASN A 882 3.24 12.20 -11.03
CA ASN A 882 3.24 12.83 -12.35
C ASN A 882 1.96 13.64 -12.55
N SER A 883 2.09 14.84 -13.11
CA SER A 883 1.00 15.68 -13.55
C SER A 883 0.43 15.22 -14.90
N LEU A 884 -0.83 15.57 -15.17
CA LEU A 884 -1.46 15.35 -16.47
C LEU A 884 -0.67 16.01 -17.62
N SER A 885 -0.08 17.19 -17.38
CA SER A 885 0.79 17.89 -18.33
C SER A 885 2.04 17.09 -18.72
N GLU A 886 2.75 16.49 -17.76
CA GLU A 886 3.92 15.65 -18.05
C GLU A 886 3.51 14.36 -18.78
N LEU A 887 2.41 13.73 -18.36
CA LEU A 887 1.91 12.50 -18.98
C LEU A 887 1.49 12.72 -20.45
N ARG A 888 0.81 13.83 -20.74
CA ARG A 888 0.46 14.24 -22.11
C ARG A 888 1.71 14.53 -22.95
N ALA A 889 2.66 15.31 -22.42
CA ALA A 889 3.91 15.63 -23.13
C ALA A 889 4.74 14.39 -23.43
N ALA A 890 4.86 13.47 -22.47
CA ALA A 890 5.51 12.18 -22.65
C ALA A 890 4.82 11.36 -23.76
N VAL A 891 3.50 11.13 -23.67
CA VAL A 891 2.73 10.35 -24.65
C VAL A 891 2.86 10.91 -26.07
N THR A 892 2.74 12.22 -26.21
CA THR A 892 2.82 12.92 -27.51
C THR A 892 4.21 12.79 -28.14
N CYS A 893 5.28 12.92 -27.34
CA CYS A 893 6.66 12.82 -27.83
C CYS A 893 7.15 11.38 -28.04
N ILE A 894 6.56 10.39 -27.38
CA ILE A 894 6.85 8.95 -27.63
C ILE A 894 6.17 8.48 -28.93
N GLY A 895 4.94 8.93 -29.19
CA GLY A 895 4.16 8.57 -30.36
C GLY A 895 3.48 7.20 -30.28
N GLY A 896 2.37 7.08 -31.02
CA GLY A 896 1.46 5.93 -30.97
C GLY A 896 2.11 4.55 -31.15
N PRO A 897 2.93 4.30 -32.19
CA PRO A 897 3.49 2.97 -32.44
C PRO A 897 4.40 2.46 -31.30
N CYS A 898 5.20 3.35 -30.71
CA CYS A 898 6.07 3.01 -29.58
C CYS A 898 5.26 2.72 -28.31
N LEU A 899 4.19 3.49 -28.05
CA LEU A 899 3.26 3.25 -26.95
C LEU A 899 2.46 1.96 -27.11
N ALA A 900 1.97 1.66 -28.31
CA ALA A 900 1.22 0.43 -28.59
C ALA A 900 2.08 -0.82 -28.37
N ASN A 901 3.34 -0.80 -28.83
CA ASN A 901 4.28 -1.90 -28.58
C ASN A 901 4.62 -2.05 -27.08
N LEU A 902 4.84 -0.94 -26.37
CA LEU A 902 5.02 -0.97 -24.92
C LEU A 902 3.81 -1.56 -24.18
N CYS A 903 2.59 -1.12 -24.53
CA CYS A 903 1.37 -1.59 -23.89
C CYS A 903 1.11 -3.08 -24.21
N ARG A 904 1.46 -3.55 -25.41
CA ARG A 904 1.43 -4.98 -25.75
C ARG A 904 2.38 -5.79 -24.88
N LEU A 905 3.63 -5.33 -24.67
CA LEU A 905 4.60 -5.99 -23.80
C LEU A 905 4.11 -6.06 -22.34
N LEU A 906 3.57 -4.96 -21.82
CA LEU A 906 3.04 -4.90 -20.45
C LEU A 906 1.74 -5.71 -20.27
N ALA A 907 0.92 -5.87 -21.31
CA ALA A 907 -0.23 -6.77 -21.26
C ALA A 907 0.18 -8.25 -21.31
N GLN A 908 1.18 -8.60 -22.14
CA GLN A 908 1.64 -9.99 -22.31
C GLN A 908 2.45 -10.53 -21.12
N ASP A 909 3.28 -9.71 -20.47
CA ASP A 909 4.07 -10.11 -19.30
C ASP A 909 4.36 -8.92 -18.37
N TYR A 910 3.28 -8.37 -17.79
CA TYR A 910 3.34 -7.28 -16.80
C TYR A 910 4.39 -7.55 -15.71
N ARG A 911 4.43 -8.79 -15.21
CA ARG A 911 5.25 -9.21 -14.07
C ARG A 911 6.74 -9.18 -14.35
N SER A 912 7.19 -9.56 -15.55
CA SER A 912 8.60 -9.44 -15.94
C SER A 912 8.99 -8.01 -16.28
N TRP A 913 8.07 -7.25 -16.89
CA TRP A 913 8.38 -5.93 -17.46
C TRP A 913 8.23 -4.75 -16.47
N THR A 914 7.45 -4.87 -15.40
CA THR A 914 7.28 -3.87 -14.30
C THR A 914 8.56 -3.46 -13.52
N SER A 915 9.75 -3.85 -13.95
CA SER A 915 11.01 -3.44 -13.31
C SER A 915 12.19 -3.41 -14.27
N GLY A 916 13.15 -2.50 -14.01
CA GLY A 916 14.36 -2.32 -14.81
C GLY A 916 14.15 -1.51 -16.09
N MET A 917 13.10 -0.67 -16.13
CA MET A 917 13.00 0.40 -17.12
C MET A 917 14.20 1.36 -16.99
N PRO A 918 14.60 2.06 -18.07
CA PRO A 918 15.57 3.14 -18.01
C PRO A 918 15.18 4.21 -16.99
N ASP A 919 16.17 4.74 -16.27
CA ASP A 919 15.95 5.65 -15.14
C ASP A 919 15.26 6.96 -15.58
N LEU A 920 15.65 7.52 -16.74
CA LEU A 920 15.09 8.76 -17.28
C LEU A 920 14.21 8.51 -18.52
N LEU A 921 13.08 9.21 -18.57
CA LEU A 921 12.34 9.50 -19.80
C LEU A 921 12.54 10.98 -20.11
N LEU A 922 13.13 11.25 -21.27
CA LEU A 922 13.32 12.59 -21.82
C LEU A 922 12.39 12.82 -23.00
N TRP A 923 12.00 14.07 -23.24
CA TRP A 923 11.27 14.51 -24.43
C TRP A 923 11.63 15.94 -24.84
N ARG A 924 11.37 16.28 -26.10
CA ARG A 924 11.34 17.66 -26.60
C ARG A 924 10.40 17.80 -27.79
N PHE A 925 9.84 18.98 -27.96
CA PHE A 925 8.94 19.31 -29.07
C PHE A 925 9.70 19.94 -30.23
N ASN A 926 9.48 19.40 -31.43
CA ASN A 926 10.02 19.88 -32.70
C ASN A 926 8.89 20.61 -33.46
N GLY A 927 8.26 21.57 -32.80
CA GLY A 927 7.02 22.25 -33.24
C GLY A 927 5.75 21.69 -32.58
N ASP A 928 4.62 22.36 -32.83
CA ASP A 928 3.39 22.25 -32.02
C ASP A 928 2.74 20.85 -31.97
N TYR A 929 2.97 20.03 -32.99
CA TYR A 929 2.29 18.72 -33.18
C TYR A 929 3.26 17.54 -33.33
N LYS A 930 4.56 17.73 -33.09
CA LYS A 930 5.57 16.66 -33.17
C LYS A 930 6.62 16.84 -32.09
N GLY A 931 6.90 15.77 -31.36
CA GLY A 931 8.05 15.69 -30.47
C GLY A 931 8.86 14.44 -30.72
N GLU A 932 9.94 14.31 -29.98
CA GLU A 932 10.78 13.12 -29.90
C GLU A 932 11.06 12.77 -28.44
N ALA A 933 11.04 11.48 -28.12
CA ALA A 933 11.36 10.95 -26.80
C ALA A 933 12.68 10.17 -26.81
N LYS A 934 13.43 10.26 -25.72
CA LYS A 934 14.68 9.53 -25.51
C LYS A 934 14.69 8.85 -24.15
N LEU A 935 15.19 7.63 -24.12
CA LEU A 935 15.30 6.82 -22.92
C LEU A 935 16.75 6.77 -22.46
N VAL A 936 17.02 7.11 -21.20
CA VAL A 936 18.38 7.12 -20.67
C VAL A 936 18.47 6.32 -19.38
N GLU A 937 19.36 5.33 -19.40
CA GLU A 937 19.74 4.54 -18.23
C GLU A 937 21.05 5.12 -17.65
N VAL A 938 21.02 5.57 -16.40
CA VAL A 938 22.08 6.36 -15.77
C VAL A 938 22.97 5.47 -14.90
N LYS A 939 24.28 5.56 -15.08
CA LYS A 939 25.26 4.66 -14.44
C LYS A 939 26.37 5.46 -13.79
N GLY A 940 26.39 5.48 -12.45
CA GLY A 940 27.48 6.05 -11.66
C GLY A 940 28.78 5.24 -11.79
N PRO A 941 29.93 5.73 -11.27
CA PRO A 941 31.27 5.26 -11.63
C PRO A 941 31.60 3.78 -11.36
N LYS A 942 30.78 3.09 -10.56
CA LYS A 942 30.95 1.68 -10.17
C LYS A 942 29.77 0.78 -10.56
N ASP A 943 28.71 1.35 -11.15
CA ASP A 943 27.48 0.63 -11.48
C ASP A 943 27.53 0.00 -12.88
N ARG A 944 26.68 -1.00 -13.14
CA ARG A 944 26.63 -1.75 -14.41
C ARG A 944 25.20 -2.12 -14.75
N LEU A 945 24.85 -1.97 -16.03
CA LEU A 945 23.56 -2.42 -16.60
C LEU A 945 23.21 -3.83 -16.13
N SER A 946 22.10 -3.97 -15.41
CA SER A 946 21.57 -5.29 -15.07
C SER A 946 21.07 -6.02 -16.32
N GLU A 947 20.97 -7.35 -16.25
CA GLU A 947 20.49 -8.14 -17.40
C GLU A 947 19.01 -7.87 -17.74
N GLN A 948 18.24 -7.32 -16.78
CA GLN A 948 16.87 -6.83 -17.02
C GLN A 948 16.88 -5.50 -17.78
N GLN A 949 17.71 -4.53 -17.37
CA GLN A 949 17.86 -3.25 -18.10
C GLN A 949 18.41 -3.47 -19.51
N ARG A 950 19.29 -4.46 -19.69
CA ARG A 950 19.76 -4.88 -21.03
C ARG A 950 18.64 -5.45 -21.90
N ALA A 951 17.76 -6.29 -21.32
CA ALA A 951 16.59 -6.79 -22.04
C ALA A 951 15.63 -5.66 -22.41
N TRP A 952 15.41 -4.71 -21.50
CA TRP A 952 14.57 -3.53 -21.73
C TRP A 952 15.13 -2.61 -22.81
N LEU A 953 16.38 -2.15 -22.69
CA LEU A 953 17.01 -1.26 -23.67
C LEU A 953 17.00 -1.87 -25.09
N LEU A 954 17.30 -3.16 -25.22
CA LEU A 954 17.27 -3.83 -26.53
C LEU A 954 15.86 -3.93 -27.12
N ILE A 955 14.86 -4.34 -26.33
CA ILE A 955 13.48 -4.46 -26.86
C ILE A 955 12.85 -3.10 -27.15
N LEU A 956 13.19 -2.06 -26.40
CA LEU A 956 12.76 -0.68 -26.67
C LEU A 956 13.39 -0.14 -27.96
N MET A 957 14.68 -0.41 -28.20
CA MET A 957 15.33 -0.11 -29.49
C MET A 957 14.74 -0.90 -30.67
N ASP A 958 14.16 -2.08 -30.43
CA ASP A 958 13.43 -2.85 -31.45
C ASP A 958 11.98 -2.35 -31.63
N CYS A 959 11.39 -1.71 -30.62
CA CYS A 959 10.09 -1.02 -30.70
C CYS A 959 10.15 0.40 -31.29
N GLY A 960 11.36 0.88 -31.66
CA GLY A 960 11.58 2.19 -32.28
C GLY A 960 12.03 3.31 -31.34
N PHE A 961 12.21 3.06 -30.04
CA PHE A 961 12.67 4.09 -29.09
C PHE A 961 14.17 4.42 -29.29
N THR A 962 14.51 5.71 -29.21
CA THR A 962 15.91 6.13 -29.04
C THR A 962 16.33 5.86 -27.60
N ALA A 963 17.35 5.03 -27.39
CA ALA A 963 17.81 4.63 -26.05
C ALA A 963 19.33 4.66 -25.92
N GLU A 964 19.82 5.20 -24.80
CA GLU A 964 21.25 5.33 -24.49
C GLU A 964 21.57 5.15 -23.00
N VAL A 965 22.86 5.07 -22.70
CA VAL A 965 23.39 4.82 -21.34
C VAL A 965 24.30 5.97 -20.95
N CYS A 966 23.89 6.75 -19.95
CA CYS A 966 24.64 7.90 -19.46
C CYS A 966 25.57 7.49 -18.33
N LYS A 967 26.89 7.48 -18.57
CA LYS A 967 27.90 7.14 -17.57
C LYS A 967 28.40 8.41 -16.90
N VAL A 968 28.17 8.50 -15.59
CA VAL A 968 28.71 9.58 -14.76
C VAL A 968 30.06 9.15 -14.22
N ASN A 969 31.12 9.80 -14.68
CA ASN A 969 32.48 9.63 -14.20
C ASN A 969 32.83 10.75 -13.18
N PRO A 970 33.77 10.52 -12.24
CA PRO A 970 34.43 11.64 -11.58
C PRO A 970 35.18 12.49 -12.62
N PRO A 971 35.42 13.80 -12.38
CA PRO A 971 36.33 14.57 -13.21
C PRO A 971 37.72 13.94 -13.21
N LEU A 972 38.41 14.03 -14.35
CA LEU A 972 39.83 13.68 -14.43
C LEU A 972 40.61 14.59 -13.46
N GLN A 973 41.50 13.98 -12.66
CA GLN A 973 42.47 14.75 -11.89
C GLN A 973 43.46 15.39 -12.86
N GLN A 974 43.56 16.72 -12.80
CA GLN A 974 44.60 17.51 -13.47
C GLN A 974 45.85 17.57 -12.59
#